data_AF-A0A5N6ZYS2-F1
#
_entry.id   AF-A0A5N6ZYS2-F1
#
_cell.length_a   1.000
_cell.length_b   1.000
_cell.length_c   1.000
_cell.angle_alpha   90.00
_cell.angle_beta   90.00
_cell.angle_gamma   90.00
#
_symmetry.space_group_name_H-M   'P 1'
#
loop_
_entity.id
_entity.type
_entity.pdbx_description
1 polymer ?
#
loop_
_entity_poly.entity_id
_entity_poly.type
_entity_poly.pdbx_seq_one_letter_code
_entity_poly.pdbx_strand_id
1 'polypeptide(L)'
;MSSSLSAGSFQTLTFHPDNTVVIQDKIYGEHIISEPVLAELLRCPALLRLAGIGLHGQTDLLGITQTVTRLEHSIGASLLVRKVGASVGEQVAGLLHDISHTVLSHDVDGALSKPGESYHEVQKSRYIMTTELPQILTKHGFVDLKPFDEELYPLVESPAPHLCADRLDYSLRGAVAFGKLAIEDARRVYDSVTAFPDASSPHRLLVLQDIDLALAYSRAYGECDRDVWCNPAHAVMSRKIGQLIGNLVQRGLLKEEVLWSLSDREFWELLKSKVDAKGLETIKHIEAGPHAEDSHRLPRGTKIRTIDPDMLLPGAEQPSPLSSVRPEWAKERQEFVQARQALFAVSLFIPSIPQHSTMSEALTNTDLQGALPLIARGKVRDLYDVDEKTLLFVATDRISAYDVIMENGIPEKGILLTLCTKTWFKILSDAIPSLRTHFLTLDLPPQIPESLRPVLQNRSMQVRKLKILPIEAIVRGYITGSAWNEYKKSGTVHGIKVAEGLRESEAFPDGPIYTPSTKAEQGEHDENIHPDQAVAIVGEPYASQIASLAIQLYKVAHEYALTRGVIIADTKFEFGLDPETNEVVLADEVLTPDSSRFWPKDSYEIGRGQQSFDKQFLRDWLTSEGLKGKPGVRMTDDIAQKTSAKYREAWERITGGN
;
A
#
# COMPACT_ATOMS: atom_id res chain seq x y z
N MET A 1 -45.47 19.07 -1.46
CA MET A 1 -45.08 19.39 -0.07
C MET A 1 -43.63 19.02 0.09
N SER A 2 -42.85 19.76 0.87
CA SER A 2 -41.48 19.37 1.18
C SER A 2 -41.49 18.10 2.04
N SER A 3 -40.55 17.19 1.79
CA SER A 3 -40.28 16.03 2.64
C SER A 3 -38.95 16.23 3.37
N SER A 4 -38.82 15.68 4.57
CA SER A 4 -37.61 15.77 5.37
C SER A 4 -37.07 14.37 5.66
N LEU A 5 -35.75 14.22 5.63
CA LEU A 5 -35.03 13.00 6.01
C LEU A 5 -33.94 13.35 7.02
N SER A 6 -33.89 12.64 8.15
CA SER A 6 -32.73 12.67 9.03
C SER A 6 -31.68 11.72 8.46
N ALA A 7 -30.52 12.25 8.04
CA ALA A 7 -29.43 11.40 7.56
C ALA A 7 -28.67 10.72 8.71
N GLY A 8 -28.73 11.30 9.92
CA GLY A 8 -28.20 10.72 11.14
C GLY A 8 -28.24 11.71 12.29
N SER A 9 -27.14 11.84 13.04
CA SER A 9 -27.07 12.66 14.27
C SER A 9 -26.82 14.15 14.02
N PHE A 10 -26.21 14.50 12.90
CA PHE A 10 -25.72 15.82 12.53
C PHE A 10 -26.49 16.46 11.38
N GLN A 11 -27.10 15.68 10.50
CA GLN A 11 -27.70 16.19 9.26
C GLN A 11 -29.20 15.91 9.10
N THR A 12 -29.92 16.91 8.61
CA THR A 12 -31.30 16.80 8.11
C THR A 12 -31.40 17.38 6.70
N LEU A 13 -32.00 16.62 5.78
CA LEU A 13 -32.24 17.03 4.40
C LEU A 13 -33.72 17.40 4.24
N THR A 14 -34.00 18.55 3.63
CA THR A 14 -35.34 18.97 3.23
C THR A 14 -35.42 19.03 1.71
N PHE A 15 -36.27 18.21 1.11
CA PHE A 15 -36.45 18.13 -0.34
C PHE A 15 -37.60 19.05 -0.75
N HIS A 16 -37.31 20.00 -1.64
CA HIS A 16 -38.32 20.92 -2.17
C HIS A 16 -38.85 20.47 -3.53
N PRO A 17 -40.06 20.92 -3.93
CA PRO A 17 -40.67 20.58 -5.22
C PRO A 17 -39.94 21.14 -6.45
N ASP A 18 -39.14 22.19 -6.28
CA ASP A 18 -38.35 22.85 -7.33
C ASP A 18 -36.99 22.17 -7.57
N ASN A 19 -36.85 20.90 -7.14
CA ASN A 19 -35.63 20.09 -7.13
C ASN A 19 -34.52 20.59 -6.21
N THR A 20 -34.67 21.68 -5.46
CA THR A 20 -33.67 22.07 -4.46
C THR A 20 -33.67 21.13 -3.25
N VAL A 21 -32.51 20.98 -2.61
CA VAL A 21 -32.36 20.25 -1.34
C VAL A 21 -31.67 21.17 -0.35
N VAL A 22 -32.29 21.38 0.81
CA VAL A 22 -31.69 22.13 1.91
C VAL A 22 -31.12 21.14 2.90
N ILE A 23 -29.81 21.22 3.16
CA ILE A 23 -29.10 20.40 4.13
C ILE A 23 -28.83 21.27 5.35
N GLN A 24 -29.32 20.84 6.51
CA GLN A 24 -28.97 21.41 7.81
C GLN A 24 -27.94 20.50 8.47
N ASP A 25 -26.70 20.97 8.59
CA ASP A 25 -25.62 20.24 9.25
C ASP A 25 -25.22 20.96 10.55
N LYS A 26 -25.14 20.22 11.67
CA LYS A 26 -24.78 20.81 12.97
C LYS A 26 -23.35 21.38 13.02
N ILE A 27 -22.42 20.86 12.23
CA ILE A 27 -21.03 21.35 12.11
C ILE A 27 -20.89 22.33 10.95
N TYR A 28 -21.47 22.04 9.78
CA TYR A 28 -21.22 22.82 8.56
C TYR A 28 -22.27 23.87 8.24
N GLY A 29 -23.34 23.97 9.04
CA GLY A 29 -24.41 24.95 8.86
C GLY A 29 -25.42 24.55 7.78
N GLU A 30 -26.14 25.55 7.27
CA GLU A 30 -27.16 25.38 6.23
C GLU A 30 -26.53 25.45 4.84
N HIS A 31 -26.86 24.48 3.98
CA HIS A 31 -26.45 24.44 2.57
C HIS A 31 -27.64 24.23 1.66
N ILE A 32 -27.76 25.07 0.63
CA ILE A 32 -28.77 24.92 -0.43
C ILE A 32 -28.10 24.28 -1.65
N ILE A 33 -28.58 23.11 -2.04
CA ILE A 33 -28.14 22.37 -3.22
C ILE A 33 -29.16 22.57 -4.33
N SER A 34 -28.72 23.21 -5.41
CA SER A 34 -29.54 23.53 -6.59
C SER A 34 -28.95 22.95 -7.89
N GLU A 35 -27.75 22.40 -7.84
CA GLU A 35 -27.09 21.72 -8.94
C GLU A 35 -27.89 20.46 -9.31
N PRO A 36 -28.40 20.35 -10.55
CA PRO A 36 -29.33 19.28 -10.91
C PRO A 36 -28.81 17.86 -10.63
N VAL A 37 -27.53 17.60 -10.88
CA VAL A 37 -26.90 16.30 -10.62
C VAL A 37 -26.85 15.96 -9.12
N LEU A 38 -26.43 16.90 -8.27
CA LEU A 38 -26.33 16.68 -6.83
C LEU A 38 -27.73 16.53 -6.21
N ALA A 39 -28.68 17.37 -6.65
CA ALA A 39 -30.08 17.29 -6.24
C ALA A 39 -30.73 15.94 -6.59
N GLU A 40 -30.43 15.38 -7.76
CA GLU A 40 -30.93 14.07 -8.18
C GLU A 40 -30.23 12.93 -7.40
N LEU A 41 -28.91 13.00 -7.23
CA LEU A 41 -28.15 12.02 -6.44
C LEU A 41 -28.61 11.98 -4.97
N LEU A 42 -28.90 13.12 -4.34
CA LEU A 42 -29.43 13.19 -2.96
C LEU A 42 -30.82 12.57 -2.81
N ARG A 43 -31.52 12.28 -3.92
CA ARG A 43 -32.80 11.56 -3.94
C ARG A 43 -32.65 10.10 -4.39
N CYS A 44 -31.44 9.68 -4.76
CA CYS A 44 -31.14 8.36 -5.28
C CYS A 44 -31.22 7.30 -4.17
N PRO A 45 -32.03 6.23 -4.32
CA PRO A 45 -32.05 5.10 -3.39
C PRO A 45 -30.66 4.52 -3.09
N ALA A 46 -29.78 4.40 -4.09
CA ALA A 46 -28.43 3.87 -3.90
C ALA A 46 -27.59 4.72 -2.91
N LEU A 47 -27.79 6.04 -2.87
CA LEU A 47 -27.14 6.93 -1.91
C LEU A 47 -27.88 6.95 -0.58
N LEU A 48 -29.21 7.07 -0.59
CA LEU A 48 -30.03 7.19 0.62
C LEU A 48 -29.95 5.96 1.53
N ARG A 49 -29.64 4.77 0.99
CA ARG A 49 -29.41 3.57 1.79
C ARG A 49 -28.32 3.76 2.85
N LEU A 50 -27.34 4.63 2.60
CA LEU A 50 -26.22 4.88 3.50
C LEU A 50 -26.66 5.49 4.84
N ALA A 51 -27.90 6.01 4.94
CA ALA A 51 -28.51 6.43 6.20
C ALA A 51 -28.72 5.26 7.18
N GLY A 52 -28.81 4.03 6.66
CA GLY A 52 -28.92 2.80 7.44
C GLY A 52 -27.59 2.16 7.79
N ILE A 53 -26.45 2.74 7.39
CA ILE A 53 -25.11 2.19 7.54
C ILE A 53 -24.29 3.09 8.46
N GLY A 54 -23.83 2.57 9.59
CA GLY A 54 -22.98 3.27 10.54
C GLY A 54 -21.56 3.44 10.01
N LEU A 55 -21.01 4.64 10.15
CA LEU A 55 -19.65 5.00 9.74
C LEU A 55 -18.59 4.13 10.44
N HIS A 56 -18.83 3.80 11.71
CA HIS A 56 -17.97 3.01 12.59
C HIS A 56 -18.51 1.60 12.86
N GLY A 57 -19.36 1.08 11.96
CA GLY A 57 -19.77 -0.32 11.92
C GLY A 57 -20.52 -0.78 13.18
N GLN A 58 -20.09 -1.91 13.74
CA GLN A 58 -20.61 -2.46 14.99
C GLN A 58 -20.64 -1.50 16.17
N THR A 59 -19.70 -0.56 16.28
CA THR A 59 -19.68 0.37 17.43
C THR A 59 -20.87 1.32 17.41
N ASP A 60 -21.31 1.74 16.21
CA ASP A 60 -22.53 2.52 16.01
C ASP A 60 -23.78 1.68 16.21
N LEU A 61 -23.81 0.45 15.66
CA LEU A 61 -24.94 -0.46 15.78
C LEU A 61 -25.27 -0.79 17.24
N LEU A 62 -24.24 -1.04 18.05
CA LEU A 62 -24.37 -1.45 19.44
C LEU A 62 -24.52 -0.25 20.40
N GLY A 63 -24.46 0.98 19.90
CA GLY A 63 -24.53 2.20 20.71
C GLY A 63 -23.33 2.39 21.65
N ILE A 64 -22.17 1.82 21.29
CA ILE A 64 -20.90 2.05 21.99
C ILE A 64 -20.42 3.47 21.69
N THR A 65 -20.60 3.90 20.44
CA THR A 65 -20.39 5.26 19.98
C THR A 65 -21.72 5.92 19.62
N GLN A 66 -21.75 7.26 19.64
CA GLN A 66 -22.87 7.97 19.03
C GLN A 66 -22.87 7.69 17.52
N THR A 67 -24.02 7.26 17.00
CA THR A 67 -24.17 6.91 15.59
C THR A 67 -23.92 8.10 14.67
N VAL A 68 -22.96 7.91 13.76
CA VAL A 68 -22.75 8.73 12.56
C VAL A 68 -22.98 7.83 11.36
N THR A 69 -23.75 8.25 10.36
CA THR A 69 -24.01 7.38 9.19
C THR A 69 -23.06 7.66 8.04
N ARG A 70 -22.88 6.68 7.16
CA ARG A 70 -22.13 6.84 5.90
C ARG A 70 -22.77 7.92 5.02
N LEU A 71 -24.10 8.10 5.08
CA LEU A 71 -24.77 9.19 4.34
C LEU A 71 -24.33 10.57 4.85
N GLU A 72 -24.26 10.75 6.18
CA GLU A 72 -23.79 12.01 6.75
C GLU A 72 -22.38 12.34 6.29
N HIS A 73 -21.55 11.30 6.24
CA HIS A 73 -20.17 11.41 5.85
C HIS A 73 -19.99 11.75 4.36
N SER A 74 -20.68 11.04 3.47
CA SER A 74 -20.66 11.32 2.03
C SER A 74 -21.17 12.73 1.71
N ILE A 75 -22.25 13.17 2.35
CA ILE A 75 -22.74 14.55 2.20
C ILE A 75 -21.70 15.54 2.73
N GLY A 76 -21.12 15.26 3.90
CA GLY A 76 -20.13 16.10 4.53
C GLY A 76 -18.87 16.31 3.69
N ALA A 77 -18.32 15.25 3.09
CA ALA A 77 -17.20 15.33 2.16
C ALA A 77 -17.53 16.19 0.93
N SER A 78 -18.73 16.04 0.37
CA SER A 78 -19.22 16.88 -0.74
C SER A 78 -19.32 18.37 -0.33
N LEU A 79 -19.81 18.66 0.88
CA LEU A 79 -19.93 20.02 1.40
C LEU A 79 -18.56 20.67 1.70
N LEU A 80 -17.56 19.89 2.12
CA LEU A 80 -16.19 20.38 2.33
C LEU A 80 -15.53 20.81 1.03
N VAL A 81 -15.60 19.99 -0.02
CA VAL A 81 -15.03 20.39 -1.32
C VAL A 81 -15.82 21.56 -1.93
N ARG A 82 -17.16 21.60 -1.74
CA ARG A 82 -17.99 22.77 -2.09
C ARG A 82 -17.53 24.04 -1.37
N LYS A 83 -17.27 23.97 -0.07
CA LYS A 83 -16.85 25.11 0.78
C LYS A 83 -15.57 25.76 0.26
N VAL A 84 -14.63 24.97 -0.25
CA VAL A 84 -13.37 25.51 -0.77
C VAL A 84 -13.42 25.92 -2.25
N GLY A 85 -14.55 25.74 -2.92
CA GLY A 85 -14.78 26.18 -4.31
C GLY A 85 -14.50 25.12 -5.38
N ALA A 86 -14.55 23.83 -5.02
CA ALA A 86 -14.36 22.74 -5.97
C ALA A 86 -15.46 22.67 -7.05
N SER A 87 -15.12 22.05 -8.18
CA SER A 87 -16.06 21.86 -9.29
C SER A 87 -17.26 20.99 -8.91
N VAL A 88 -18.36 21.06 -9.68
CA VAL A 88 -19.52 20.18 -9.47
C VAL A 88 -19.14 18.70 -9.61
N GLY A 89 -18.24 18.35 -10.54
CA GLY A 89 -17.76 16.97 -10.69
C GLY A 89 -17.02 16.46 -9.46
N GLU A 90 -16.24 17.33 -8.82
CA GLU A 90 -15.54 17.01 -7.58
C GLU A 90 -16.50 16.93 -6.38
N GLN A 91 -17.54 17.77 -6.34
CA GLN A 91 -18.62 17.65 -5.35
C GLN A 91 -19.39 16.33 -5.52
N VAL A 92 -19.61 15.88 -6.76
CA VAL A 92 -20.20 14.56 -7.06
C VAL A 92 -19.26 13.44 -6.60
N ALA A 93 -17.96 13.55 -6.85
CA ALA A 93 -16.97 12.57 -6.37
C ALA A 93 -16.99 12.49 -4.84
N GLY A 94 -16.97 13.64 -4.14
CA GLY A 94 -17.12 13.70 -2.69
C GLY A 94 -18.44 13.10 -2.18
N LEU A 95 -19.54 13.23 -2.93
CA LEU A 95 -20.82 12.64 -2.55
C LEU A 95 -20.87 11.11 -2.76
N LEU A 96 -20.08 10.57 -3.68
CA LEU A 96 -20.13 9.17 -4.09
C LEU A 96 -18.89 8.36 -3.70
N HIS A 97 -17.93 8.96 -2.99
CA HIS A 97 -16.67 8.28 -2.64
C HIS A 97 -16.93 6.96 -1.88
N ASP A 98 -17.83 7.04 -0.90
CA ASP A 98 -18.17 5.96 0.02
C ASP A 98 -19.35 5.07 -0.44
N ILE A 99 -19.78 5.21 -1.69
CA ILE A 99 -21.04 4.64 -2.17
C ILE A 99 -21.09 3.11 -2.11
N SER A 100 -19.95 2.43 -2.05
CA SER A 100 -19.84 0.96 -2.01
C SER A 100 -19.76 0.37 -0.59
N HIS A 101 -19.84 1.19 0.46
CA HIS A 101 -19.85 0.69 1.83
C HIS A 101 -21.03 -0.27 2.07
N THR A 102 -20.72 -1.44 2.64
CA THR A 102 -21.73 -2.45 3.00
C THR A 102 -22.23 -2.22 4.41
N VAL A 103 -23.23 -3.00 4.81
CA VAL A 103 -23.60 -3.21 6.21
C VAL A 103 -22.37 -3.42 7.09
N LEU A 104 -22.38 -2.79 8.26
CA LEU A 104 -21.32 -2.78 9.26
C LEU A 104 -19.97 -2.21 8.77
N SER A 105 -19.97 -1.47 7.67
CA SER A 105 -18.78 -0.81 7.13
C SER A 105 -17.60 -1.80 7.02
N HIS A 106 -16.44 -1.44 7.59
CA HIS A 106 -15.19 -2.19 7.47
C HIS A 106 -15.16 -3.54 8.21
N ASP A 107 -16.21 -3.94 8.93
CA ASP A 107 -16.24 -5.22 9.64
C ASP A 107 -16.10 -6.42 8.70
N VAL A 108 -16.49 -6.28 7.43
CA VAL A 108 -16.37 -7.33 6.42
C VAL A 108 -14.96 -7.47 5.84
N ASP A 109 -14.11 -6.44 5.94
CA ASP A 109 -12.79 -6.38 5.29
C ASP A 109 -11.91 -7.56 5.72
N GLY A 110 -11.89 -7.85 7.01
CA GLY A 110 -11.05 -8.90 7.59
C GLY A 110 -11.42 -10.32 7.16
N ALA A 111 -12.53 -10.52 6.46
CA ALA A 111 -13.02 -11.84 6.06
C ALA A 111 -13.30 -11.99 4.56
N LEU A 112 -13.64 -10.90 3.87
CA LEU A 112 -13.96 -10.89 2.44
C LEU A 112 -12.92 -10.19 1.57
N SER A 113 -11.87 -9.61 2.17
CA SER A 113 -10.76 -8.99 1.45
C SER A 113 -9.43 -9.67 1.77
N LYS A 114 -8.44 -9.44 0.90
CA LYS A 114 -7.07 -9.84 1.23
C LYS A 114 -6.50 -8.93 2.31
N PRO A 115 -5.50 -9.38 3.08
CA PRO A 115 -4.77 -8.52 4.01
C PRO A 115 -4.30 -7.23 3.32
N GLY A 116 -4.66 -6.07 3.90
CA GLY A 116 -4.31 -4.75 3.38
C GLY A 116 -5.26 -4.17 2.33
N GLU A 117 -6.25 -4.93 1.83
CA GLU A 117 -7.30 -4.44 0.92
C GLU A 117 -8.57 -4.07 1.70
N SER A 118 -9.27 -3.01 1.26
CA SER A 118 -10.64 -2.68 1.68
C SER A 118 -11.64 -3.36 0.75
N TYR A 119 -12.66 -4.03 1.30
CA TYR A 119 -13.69 -4.71 0.50
C TYR A 119 -14.42 -3.72 -0.39
N HIS A 120 -14.73 -2.55 0.16
CA HIS A 120 -15.49 -1.51 -0.51
C HIS A 120 -14.73 -0.88 -1.65
N GLU A 121 -13.40 -0.70 -1.50
CA GLU A 121 -12.54 -0.18 -2.57
C GLU A 121 -12.47 -1.18 -3.73
N VAL A 122 -12.21 -2.46 -3.45
CA VAL A 122 -12.10 -3.51 -4.47
C VAL A 122 -13.43 -3.75 -5.19
N GLN A 123 -14.55 -3.73 -4.47
CA GLN A 123 -15.87 -4.00 -5.04
C GLN A 123 -16.60 -2.75 -5.55
N LYS A 124 -16.01 -1.55 -5.44
CA LYS A 124 -16.68 -0.28 -5.76
C LYS A 124 -17.26 -0.26 -7.16
N SER A 125 -16.43 -0.56 -8.15
CA SER A 125 -16.83 -0.59 -9.56
C SER A 125 -17.93 -1.62 -9.83
N ARG A 126 -17.86 -2.79 -9.19
CA ARG A 126 -18.91 -3.81 -9.31
C ARG A 126 -20.23 -3.29 -8.74
N TYR A 127 -20.22 -2.71 -7.55
CA TYR A 127 -21.42 -2.17 -6.92
C TYR A 127 -22.05 -1.06 -7.77
N ILE A 128 -21.26 -0.07 -8.22
CA ILE A 128 -21.74 1.04 -9.06
C ILE A 128 -22.52 0.53 -10.27
N MET A 129 -22.01 -0.50 -10.96
CA MET A 129 -22.65 -1.07 -12.15
C MET A 129 -23.98 -1.78 -11.88
N THR A 130 -24.32 -2.03 -10.61
CA THR A 130 -25.62 -2.58 -10.21
C THR A 130 -26.66 -1.51 -9.86
N THR A 131 -26.29 -0.24 -9.92
CA THR A 131 -27.13 0.90 -9.52
C THR A 131 -27.54 1.77 -10.70
N GLU A 132 -28.42 2.73 -10.45
CA GLU A 132 -28.86 3.79 -11.34
C GLU A 132 -27.86 4.96 -11.46
N LEU A 133 -26.77 4.94 -10.68
CA LEU A 133 -25.82 6.05 -10.60
C LEU A 133 -25.14 6.37 -11.94
N PRO A 134 -24.66 5.41 -12.75
CA PRO A 134 -24.07 5.71 -14.05
C PRO A 134 -25.05 6.42 -14.99
N GLN A 135 -26.33 6.04 -14.96
CA GLN A 135 -27.37 6.66 -15.78
C GLN A 135 -27.67 8.08 -15.31
N ILE A 136 -27.71 8.33 -14.00
CA ILE A 136 -27.86 9.69 -13.44
C ILE A 136 -26.68 10.57 -13.87
N LEU A 137 -25.44 10.09 -13.73
CA LEU A 137 -24.25 10.85 -14.14
C LEU A 137 -24.25 11.17 -15.63
N THR A 138 -24.53 10.18 -16.47
CA THR A 138 -24.60 10.34 -17.93
C THR A 138 -25.68 11.36 -18.32
N LYS A 139 -26.87 11.29 -17.70
CA LYS A 139 -27.98 12.22 -17.91
C LYS A 139 -27.57 13.68 -17.65
N HIS A 140 -26.69 13.92 -16.70
CA HIS A 140 -26.19 15.25 -16.33
C HIS A 140 -24.85 15.62 -16.99
N GLY A 141 -24.42 14.87 -18.02
CA GLY A 141 -23.26 15.22 -18.85
C GLY A 141 -21.92 14.62 -18.40
N PHE A 142 -21.89 13.79 -17.35
CA PHE A 142 -20.70 13.06 -16.92
C PHE A 142 -20.60 11.71 -17.64
N VAL A 143 -20.45 11.75 -18.96
CA VAL A 143 -20.44 10.54 -19.82
C VAL A 143 -19.20 9.66 -19.59
N ASP A 144 -18.10 10.27 -19.15
CA ASP A 144 -16.85 9.57 -18.85
C ASP A 144 -16.82 8.90 -17.47
N LEU A 145 -17.87 9.11 -16.65
CA LEU A 145 -18.00 8.57 -15.29
C LEU A 145 -16.80 8.86 -14.37
N LYS A 146 -15.97 9.85 -14.72
CA LYS A 146 -14.81 10.26 -13.91
C LYS A 146 -15.12 10.54 -12.46
N PRO A 147 -16.29 11.09 -12.06
CA PRO A 147 -16.59 11.29 -10.65
C PRO A 147 -16.57 10.03 -9.77
N PHE A 148 -16.52 8.81 -10.33
CA PHE A 148 -16.31 7.60 -9.52
C PHE A 148 -14.83 7.32 -9.19
N ASP A 149 -13.92 7.95 -9.92
CA ASP A 149 -12.47 7.84 -9.76
C ASP A 149 -11.95 9.01 -8.90
N GLU A 150 -11.88 8.76 -7.60
CA GLU A 150 -11.47 9.76 -6.60
C GLU A 150 -10.01 10.17 -6.72
N GLU A 151 -9.15 9.34 -7.33
CA GLU A 151 -7.72 9.66 -7.52
C GLU A 151 -7.54 10.90 -8.41
N LEU A 152 -8.55 11.25 -9.21
CA LEU A 152 -8.59 12.46 -10.03
C LEU A 152 -8.95 13.72 -9.21
N TYR A 153 -9.38 13.58 -7.95
CA TYR A 153 -9.93 14.64 -7.12
C TYR A 153 -9.22 14.72 -5.75
N PRO A 154 -8.01 15.31 -5.71
CA PRO A 154 -7.17 15.34 -4.50
C PRO A 154 -7.77 16.07 -3.29
N LEU A 155 -8.80 16.90 -3.47
CA LEU A 155 -9.52 17.48 -2.32
C LEU A 155 -10.52 16.50 -1.71
N VAL A 156 -11.00 15.51 -2.47
CA VAL A 156 -11.91 14.46 -1.98
C VAL A 156 -11.09 13.43 -1.20
N GLU A 157 -10.09 12.83 -1.85
CA GLU A 157 -9.22 11.83 -1.26
C GLU A 157 -7.75 12.11 -1.57
N SER A 158 -6.90 11.98 -0.56
CA SER A 158 -5.45 12.12 -0.70
C SER A 158 -4.70 11.27 0.32
N PRO A 159 -3.49 10.76 0.00
CA PRO A 159 -2.71 10.01 0.97
C PRO A 159 -2.45 10.79 2.26
N ALA A 160 -2.52 10.09 3.39
CA ALA A 160 -2.04 10.62 4.65
C ALA A 160 -0.54 11.02 4.55
N PRO A 161 -0.08 12.05 5.28
CA PRO A 161 -0.73 12.70 6.42
C PRO A 161 -1.53 13.97 6.09
N HIS A 162 -1.64 14.35 4.81
CA HIS A 162 -2.37 15.54 4.36
C HIS A 162 -3.85 15.49 4.74
N LEU A 163 -4.55 16.61 4.71
CA LEU A 163 -6.02 16.61 4.80
C LEU A 163 -6.63 16.39 3.41
N CYS A 164 -7.72 15.63 3.39
CA CYS A 164 -8.68 15.50 2.30
C CYS A 164 -10.09 15.59 2.89
N ALA A 165 -11.13 15.76 2.06
CA ALA A 165 -12.50 15.93 2.52
C ALA A 165 -13.05 14.68 3.21
N ASP A 166 -12.72 13.48 2.72
CA ASP A 166 -12.98 12.22 3.43
C ASP A 166 -12.43 12.30 4.86
N ARG A 167 -11.11 12.44 4.98
CA ARG A 167 -10.40 12.45 6.26
C ARG A 167 -10.87 13.52 7.22
N LEU A 168 -11.10 14.72 6.70
CA LEU A 168 -11.56 15.86 7.50
C LEU A 168 -12.99 15.63 7.98
N ASP A 169 -13.88 15.10 7.15
CA ASP A 169 -15.28 14.92 7.54
C ASP A 169 -15.47 13.81 8.58
N TYR A 170 -14.98 12.58 8.32
CA TYR A 170 -15.23 11.48 9.26
C TYR A 170 -14.61 11.78 10.63
N SER A 171 -13.48 12.49 10.65
CA SER A 171 -12.78 12.77 11.88
C SER A 171 -13.35 13.96 12.64
N LEU A 172 -13.86 15.00 11.99
CA LEU A 172 -14.62 16.06 12.68
C LEU A 172 -15.91 15.52 13.28
N ARG A 173 -16.69 14.76 12.51
CA ARG A 173 -17.92 14.13 13.02
C ARG A 173 -17.62 13.15 14.15
N GLY A 174 -16.64 12.28 13.96
CA GLY A 174 -16.20 11.33 14.98
C GLY A 174 -15.72 12.06 16.24
N ALA A 175 -14.87 13.08 16.11
CA ALA A 175 -14.37 13.82 17.27
C ALA A 175 -15.49 14.51 18.07
N VAL A 176 -16.50 15.08 17.40
CA VAL A 176 -17.66 15.64 18.11
C VAL A 176 -18.52 14.54 18.72
N ALA A 177 -18.84 13.49 17.95
CA ALA A 177 -19.68 12.36 18.39
C ALA A 177 -19.08 11.61 19.59
N PHE A 178 -17.75 11.52 19.67
CA PHE A 178 -17.04 10.85 20.75
C PHE A 178 -16.67 11.79 21.91
N GLY A 179 -17.05 13.07 21.84
CA GLY A 179 -16.74 14.07 22.85
C GLY A 179 -15.25 14.42 22.96
N LYS A 180 -14.48 14.25 21.87
CA LYS A 180 -13.06 14.57 21.77
C LYS A 180 -12.78 15.98 21.27
N LEU A 181 -13.75 16.60 20.63
CA LEU A 181 -13.70 17.98 20.17
C LEU A 181 -15.06 18.65 20.42
N ALA A 182 -15.04 19.89 20.94
CA ALA A 182 -16.26 20.67 21.06
C ALA A 182 -16.82 20.99 19.67
N ILE A 183 -18.15 21.02 19.53
CA ILE A 183 -18.78 21.31 18.23
C ILE A 183 -18.45 22.71 17.73
N GLU A 184 -18.22 23.66 18.64
CA GLU A 184 -17.75 25.00 18.33
C GLU A 184 -16.35 25.00 17.72
N ASP A 185 -15.44 24.15 18.21
CA ASP A 185 -14.10 24.03 17.61
C ASP A 185 -14.15 23.29 16.28
N ALA A 186 -15.01 22.28 16.13
CA ALA A 186 -15.24 21.63 14.84
C ALA A 186 -15.76 22.61 13.78
N ARG A 187 -16.69 23.51 14.15
CA ARG A 187 -17.16 24.62 13.30
C ARG A 187 -16.02 25.56 12.94
N ARG A 188 -15.16 25.92 13.90
CA ARG A 188 -13.99 26.76 13.63
C ARG A 188 -13.01 26.10 12.66
N VAL A 189 -12.81 24.77 12.76
CA VAL A 189 -11.95 24.03 11.81
C VAL A 189 -12.56 24.12 10.41
N TYR A 190 -13.86 23.84 10.27
CA TYR A 190 -14.61 23.97 9.02
C TYR A 190 -14.57 25.40 8.44
N ASP A 191 -14.70 26.42 9.27
CA ASP A 191 -14.66 27.81 8.82
C ASP A 191 -13.27 28.19 8.30
N SER A 192 -12.22 27.65 8.93
CA SER A 192 -10.82 27.94 8.63
C SER A 192 -10.25 27.18 7.43
N VAL A 193 -10.87 26.07 7.00
CA VAL A 193 -10.33 25.28 5.89
C VAL A 193 -10.48 26.01 4.55
N THR A 194 -9.40 26.02 3.78
CA THR A 194 -9.35 26.55 2.42
C THR A 194 -8.53 25.63 1.51
N ALA A 195 -8.68 25.76 0.19
CA ALA A 195 -7.78 25.16 -0.77
C ALA A 195 -6.60 26.09 -1.04
N PHE A 196 -5.40 25.54 -1.18
CA PHE A 196 -4.20 26.24 -1.62
C PHE A 196 -3.54 25.51 -2.79
N PRO A 197 -3.04 26.20 -3.84
CA PRO A 197 -3.09 27.65 -4.03
C PRO A 197 -4.51 28.16 -4.33
N ASP A 198 -5.35 27.32 -4.92
CA ASP A 198 -6.78 27.51 -5.11
C ASP A 198 -7.45 26.16 -5.45
N ALA A 199 -8.78 26.11 -5.46
CA ALA A 199 -9.53 24.87 -5.68
C ALA A 199 -9.49 24.31 -7.11
N SER A 200 -8.95 25.05 -8.08
CA SER A 200 -8.79 24.59 -9.46
C SER A 200 -7.38 24.05 -9.77
N SER A 201 -6.41 24.30 -8.89
CA SER A 201 -5.03 23.85 -9.09
C SER A 201 -4.91 22.32 -9.08
N PRO A 202 -4.12 21.72 -9.99
CA PRO A 202 -3.91 20.26 -10.02
C PRO A 202 -3.14 19.72 -8.80
N HIS A 203 -2.41 20.58 -8.07
CA HIS A 203 -1.64 20.22 -6.87
C HIS A 203 -2.19 20.88 -5.61
N ARG A 204 -3.50 21.07 -5.57
CA ARG A 204 -4.19 21.75 -4.46
C ARG A 204 -4.21 20.90 -3.19
N LEU A 205 -4.10 21.56 -2.05
CA LEU A 205 -4.17 20.98 -0.71
C LEU A 205 -5.29 21.64 0.09
N LEU A 206 -5.92 20.88 0.99
CA LEU A 206 -6.70 21.47 2.08
C LEU A 206 -5.75 21.94 3.18
N VAL A 207 -5.83 23.23 3.51
CA VAL A 207 -4.94 23.87 4.49
C VAL A 207 -5.75 24.51 5.61
N LEU A 208 -5.15 24.60 6.79
CA LEU A 208 -5.66 25.33 7.95
C LEU A 208 -4.81 26.57 8.20
N GLN A 209 -5.37 27.56 8.91
CA GLN A 209 -4.69 28.85 9.16
C GLN A 209 -4.43 29.10 10.65
N ASP A 210 -5.20 28.47 11.54
CA ASP A 210 -5.08 28.61 12.99
C ASP A 210 -4.28 27.42 13.55
N ILE A 211 -3.06 27.69 14.01
CA ILE A 211 -2.12 26.66 14.47
C ILE A 211 -2.63 25.97 15.74
N ASP A 212 -3.17 26.74 16.68
CA ASP A 212 -3.56 26.19 17.98
C ASP A 212 -4.84 25.35 17.83
N LEU A 213 -5.76 25.78 16.95
CA LEU A 213 -6.91 24.99 16.55
C LEU A 213 -6.51 23.72 15.80
N ALA A 214 -5.58 23.80 14.84
CA ALA A 214 -5.07 22.64 14.11
C ALA A 214 -4.40 21.63 15.03
N LEU A 215 -3.67 22.09 16.05
CA LEU A 215 -3.08 21.26 17.09
C LEU A 215 -4.13 20.58 17.97
N ALA A 216 -5.15 21.32 18.42
CA ALA A 216 -6.23 20.75 19.23
C ALA A 216 -7.00 19.67 18.44
N TYR A 217 -7.32 19.96 17.18
CA TYR A 217 -7.95 19.02 16.27
C TYR A 217 -7.09 17.78 15.99
N SER A 218 -5.79 17.94 15.76
CA SER A 218 -4.88 16.81 15.52
C SER A 218 -4.72 15.91 16.73
N ARG A 219 -4.76 16.46 17.94
CA ARG A 219 -4.82 15.69 19.20
C ARG A 219 -6.16 14.95 19.34
N ALA A 220 -7.28 15.63 19.08
CA ALA A 220 -8.60 15.01 19.09
C ALA A 220 -8.69 13.84 18.09
N TYR A 221 -8.12 13.99 16.89
CA TYR A 221 -7.99 12.92 15.90
C TYR A 221 -7.24 11.70 16.48
N GLY A 222 -6.09 11.93 17.13
CA GLY A 222 -5.32 10.87 17.80
C GLY A 222 -6.11 10.18 18.92
N GLU A 223 -6.93 10.92 19.67
CA GLU A 223 -7.82 10.32 20.67
C GLU A 223 -8.93 9.47 20.04
N CYS A 224 -9.54 9.91 18.94
CA CYS A 224 -10.52 9.12 18.19
C CYS A 224 -9.90 7.80 17.68
N ASP A 225 -8.67 7.85 17.15
CA ASP A 225 -7.94 6.65 16.75
C ASP A 225 -7.71 5.73 17.94
N ARG A 226 -7.15 6.25 19.04
CA ARG A 226 -6.82 5.47 20.24
C ARG A 226 -8.05 4.78 20.84
N ASP A 227 -9.13 5.53 21.00
CA ASP A 227 -10.28 5.15 21.82
C ASP A 227 -11.36 4.46 20.99
N VAL A 228 -11.41 4.68 19.68
CA VAL A 228 -12.44 4.12 18.79
C VAL A 228 -11.85 3.38 17.58
N TRP A 229 -11.24 4.06 16.61
CA TRP A 229 -10.94 3.49 15.28
C TRP A 229 -9.85 2.43 15.28
N CYS A 230 -8.93 2.53 16.23
CA CYS A 230 -7.83 1.61 16.46
C CYS A 230 -7.93 1.05 17.89
N ASN A 231 -9.11 1.04 18.53
CA ASN A 231 -9.25 0.45 19.86
C ASN A 231 -9.07 -1.10 19.79
N PRO A 232 -8.21 -1.72 20.62
CA PRO A 232 -8.00 -3.16 20.63
C PRO A 232 -9.30 -3.99 20.74
N ALA A 233 -10.18 -3.63 21.66
CA ALA A 233 -11.40 -4.38 21.90
C ALA A 233 -12.37 -4.23 20.71
N HIS A 234 -12.51 -3.01 20.17
CA HIS A 234 -13.36 -2.78 18.99
C HIS A 234 -12.83 -3.54 17.76
N ALA A 235 -11.50 -3.57 17.57
CA ALA A 235 -10.87 -4.30 16.48
C ALA A 235 -11.05 -5.83 16.61
N VAL A 236 -11.01 -6.37 17.82
CA VAL A 236 -11.33 -7.79 18.07
C VAL A 236 -12.81 -8.08 17.76
N MET A 237 -13.73 -7.21 18.20
CA MET A 237 -15.15 -7.34 17.87
C MET A 237 -15.38 -7.33 16.36
N SER A 238 -14.79 -6.36 15.66
CA SER A 238 -14.84 -6.24 14.20
C SER A 238 -14.39 -7.53 13.51
N ARG A 239 -13.24 -8.08 13.91
CA ARG A 239 -12.73 -9.35 13.39
C ARG A 239 -13.67 -10.52 13.66
N LYS A 240 -14.23 -10.64 14.86
CA LYS A 240 -15.19 -11.71 15.22
C LYS A 240 -16.44 -11.61 14.33
N ILE A 241 -16.98 -10.41 14.11
CA ILE A 241 -18.14 -10.16 13.24
C ILE A 241 -17.81 -10.52 11.79
N GLY A 242 -16.69 -10.00 11.27
CA GLY A 242 -16.23 -10.29 9.91
C GLY A 242 -16.13 -11.79 9.66
N GLN A 243 -15.55 -12.55 10.60
CA GLN A 243 -15.47 -14.01 10.50
C GLN A 243 -16.84 -14.68 10.42
N LEU A 244 -17.84 -14.24 11.20
CA LEU A 244 -19.19 -14.78 11.11
C LEU A 244 -19.80 -14.52 9.73
N ILE A 245 -19.67 -13.29 9.22
CA ILE A 245 -20.19 -12.90 7.89
C ILE A 245 -19.49 -13.71 6.79
N GLY A 246 -18.15 -13.71 6.79
CA GLY A 246 -17.33 -14.42 5.79
C GLY A 246 -17.62 -15.91 5.74
N ASN A 247 -17.75 -16.57 6.90
CA ASN A 247 -18.11 -17.99 6.96
C ASN A 247 -19.48 -18.29 6.33
N LEU A 248 -20.47 -17.42 6.53
CA LEU A 248 -21.80 -17.61 5.93
C LEU A 248 -21.79 -17.39 4.42
N VAL A 249 -21.07 -16.36 3.94
CA VAL A 249 -20.93 -16.07 2.51
C VAL A 249 -20.18 -17.19 1.80
N GLN A 250 -19.03 -17.62 2.32
CA GLN A 250 -18.20 -18.69 1.72
C GLN A 250 -18.93 -20.05 1.67
N ARG A 251 -19.82 -20.32 2.62
CA ARG A 251 -20.65 -21.54 2.66
C ARG A 251 -21.94 -21.42 1.83
N GLY A 252 -22.19 -20.29 1.18
CA GLY A 252 -23.40 -20.03 0.40
C GLY A 252 -24.68 -19.93 1.23
N LEU A 253 -24.56 -19.72 2.55
CA LEU A 253 -25.70 -19.60 3.47
C LEU A 253 -26.25 -18.17 3.54
N LEU A 254 -25.43 -17.21 3.13
CA LEU A 254 -25.76 -15.80 2.94
C LEU A 254 -25.29 -15.38 1.54
N LYS A 255 -26.17 -14.75 0.77
CA LYS A 255 -25.81 -14.17 -0.52
C LYS A 255 -25.04 -12.87 -0.30
N GLU A 256 -23.95 -12.67 -1.02
CA GLU A 256 -23.07 -11.51 -0.89
C GLU A 256 -23.80 -10.18 -1.19
N GLU A 257 -24.75 -10.19 -2.13
CA GLU A 257 -25.51 -9.00 -2.53
C GLU A 257 -26.35 -8.41 -1.38
N VAL A 258 -26.67 -9.22 -0.36
CA VAL A 258 -27.41 -8.78 0.83
C VAL A 258 -26.63 -7.72 1.61
N LEU A 259 -25.30 -7.70 1.50
CA LEU A 259 -24.42 -6.75 2.17
C LEU A 259 -24.68 -5.30 1.72
N TRP A 260 -25.26 -5.08 0.54
CA TRP A 260 -25.61 -3.75 0.04
C TRP A 260 -27.11 -3.42 0.13
N SER A 261 -27.96 -4.39 0.46
CA SER A 261 -29.43 -4.23 0.35
C SER A 261 -30.13 -3.95 1.67
N LEU A 262 -29.46 -4.10 2.81
CA LEU A 262 -30.04 -3.94 4.15
C LEU A 262 -29.37 -2.80 4.91
N SER A 263 -30.05 -2.30 5.94
CA SER A 263 -29.41 -1.50 7.00
C SER A 263 -28.64 -2.38 7.98
N ASP A 264 -27.76 -1.78 8.78
CA ASP A 264 -26.98 -2.49 9.80
C ASP A 264 -27.88 -3.26 10.79
N ARG A 265 -29.00 -2.66 11.19
CA ARG A 265 -29.95 -3.27 12.13
C ARG A 265 -30.66 -4.48 11.53
N GLU A 266 -31.17 -4.35 10.30
CA GLU A 266 -31.82 -5.45 9.59
C GLU A 266 -30.84 -6.59 9.32
N PHE A 267 -29.60 -6.25 8.94
CA PHE A 267 -28.56 -7.21 8.71
C PHE A 267 -28.14 -7.93 9.99
N TRP A 268 -28.07 -7.24 11.13
CA TRP A 268 -27.73 -7.86 12.41
C TRP A 268 -28.75 -8.93 12.82
N GLU A 269 -30.04 -8.66 12.65
CA GLU A 269 -31.09 -9.64 12.93
C GLU A 269 -31.07 -10.81 11.93
N LEU A 270 -30.78 -10.54 10.66
CA LEU A 270 -30.55 -11.59 9.67
C LEU A 270 -29.35 -12.46 10.07
N LEU A 271 -28.23 -11.86 10.48
CA LEU A 271 -27.01 -12.55 10.89
C LEU A 271 -27.31 -13.49 12.06
N LYS A 272 -28.01 -13.02 13.11
CA LYS A 272 -28.47 -13.85 14.24
C LYS A 272 -29.30 -15.05 13.80
N SER A 273 -30.17 -14.89 12.81
CA SER A 273 -31.02 -15.98 12.31
C SER A 273 -30.26 -17.05 11.51
N LYS A 274 -29.03 -16.74 11.04
CA LYS A 274 -28.26 -17.57 10.11
C LYS A 274 -27.08 -18.29 10.76
N VAL A 275 -26.52 -17.73 11.83
CA VAL A 275 -25.40 -18.35 12.54
C VAL A 275 -25.84 -19.57 13.34
N ASP A 276 -24.89 -20.48 13.62
CA ASP A 276 -25.13 -21.62 14.50
C ASP A 276 -25.10 -21.21 16.00
N ALA A 277 -25.27 -22.19 16.90
CA ALA A 277 -25.29 -21.93 18.35
C ALA A 277 -24.01 -21.24 18.87
N LYS A 278 -22.83 -21.57 18.30
CA LYS A 278 -21.55 -20.95 18.68
C LYS A 278 -21.45 -19.53 18.14
N GLY A 279 -21.93 -19.29 16.93
CA GLY A 279 -22.03 -17.94 16.37
C GLY A 279 -23.00 -17.06 17.18
N LEU A 280 -24.13 -17.60 17.65
CA LEU A 280 -25.04 -16.89 18.55
C LEU A 280 -24.38 -16.53 19.88
N GLU A 281 -23.57 -17.42 20.46
CA GLU A 281 -22.78 -17.11 21.66
C GLU A 281 -21.77 -15.98 21.40
N THR A 282 -21.12 -16.02 20.24
CA THR A 282 -20.19 -14.96 19.80
C THR A 282 -20.90 -13.61 19.66
N ILE A 283 -22.08 -13.59 19.02
CA ILE A 283 -22.92 -12.39 18.91
C ILE A 283 -23.31 -11.86 20.28
N LYS A 284 -23.80 -12.71 21.20
CA LYS A 284 -24.16 -12.29 22.56
C LYS A 284 -22.98 -11.70 23.32
N HIS A 285 -21.79 -12.27 23.14
CA HIS A 285 -20.57 -11.74 23.73
C HIS A 285 -20.21 -10.36 23.17
N ILE A 286 -20.38 -10.14 21.86
CA ILE A 286 -20.19 -8.83 21.22
C ILE A 286 -21.24 -7.82 21.70
N GLU A 287 -22.51 -8.21 21.81
CA GLU A 287 -23.60 -7.35 22.27
C GLU A 287 -23.44 -6.90 23.74
N ALA A 288 -22.68 -7.64 24.54
CA ALA A 288 -22.32 -7.22 25.89
C ALA A 288 -21.30 -6.06 25.92
N GLY A 289 -20.74 -5.68 24.76
CA GLY A 289 -19.79 -4.59 24.61
C GLY A 289 -18.32 -5.02 24.67
N PRO A 290 -17.38 -4.06 24.74
CA PRO A 290 -15.95 -4.33 24.83
C PRO A 290 -15.57 -5.05 26.13
N HIS A 291 -14.76 -6.11 26.04
CA HIS A 291 -14.28 -6.85 27.20
C HIS A 291 -12.83 -6.49 27.56
N ALA A 292 -12.48 -6.59 28.84
CA ALA A 292 -11.17 -6.17 29.34
C ALA A 292 -10.03 -7.00 28.73
N GLU A 293 -10.24 -8.31 28.57
CA GLU A 293 -9.28 -9.24 27.96
C GLU A 293 -8.93 -8.88 26.51
N ASP A 294 -9.86 -8.27 25.77
CA ASP A 294 -9.69 -7.88 24.37
C ASP A 294 -9.01 -6.49 24.25
N SER A 295 -8.80 -5.78 25.37
CA SER A 295 -8.33 -4.38 25.39
C SER A 295 -6.80 -4.22 25.34
N HIS A 296 -6.03 -5.31 25.35
CA HIS A 296 -4.58 -5.26 25.54
C HIS A 296 -3.74 -5.27 24.25
N ARG A 297 -4.28 -5.78 23.14
CA ARG A 297 -3.49 -6.01 21.91
C ARG A 297 -4.26 -5.67 20.65
N LEU A 298 -3.59 -5.01 19.73
CA LEU A 298 -4.15 -4.75 18.41
C LEU A 298 -4.06 -6.00 17.54
N PRO A 299 -5.17 -6.40 16.90
CA PRO A 299 -5.14 -7.40 15.84
C PRO A 299 -4.14 -7.00 14.74
N ARG A 300 -3.39 -7.97 14.20
CA ARG A 300 -2.54 -7.74 13.01
C ARG A 300 -3.38 -7.13 11.88
N GLY A 301 -2.84 -6.11 11.23
CA GLY A 301 -3.49 -5.40 10.12
C GLY A 301 -4.37 -4.22 10.53
N THR A 302 -4.57 -3.95 11.83
CA THR A 302 -5.26 -2.73 12.27
C THR A 302 -4.47 -1.47 11.83
N LYS A 303 -5.16 -0.48 11.28
CA LYS A 303 -4.54 0.78 10.79
C LYS A 303 -4.42 1.79 11.93
N ILE A 304 -3.19 2.20 12.27
CA ILE A 304 -2.95 3.37 13.16
C ILE A 304 -3.11 4.63 12.32
N ARG A 305 -3.91 5.58 12.80
CA ARG A 305 -4.18 6.83 12.08
C ARG A 305 -3.66 8.04 12.85
N THR A 306 -3.06 8.98 12.12
CA THR A 306 -2.70 10.33 12.61
C THR A 306 -2.78 11.31 11.43
N ILE A 307 -2.91 12.61 11.73
CA ILE A 307 -2.84 13.68 10.73
C ILE A 307 -1.69 14.63 11.01
N ASP A 308 -1.24 15.33 9.99
CA ASP A 308 -0.29 16.44 10.11
C ASP A 308 -0.73 17.56 9.15
N PRO A 309 -1.78 18.34 9.52
CA PRO A 309 -2.42 19.28 8.63
C PRO A 309 -1.44 20.29 8.04
N ASP A 310 -1.63 20.60 6.75
CA ASP A 310 -0.89 21.66 6.09
C ASP A 310 -1.37 23.04 6.58
N MET A 311 -0.42 23.87 7.03
CA MET A 311 -0.68 25.19 7.60
C MET A 311 -0.32 26.28 6.60
N LEU A 312 -1.28 27.14 6.27
CA LEU A 312 -1.06 28.35 5.46
C LEU A 312 -1.06 29.58 6.37
N LEU A 313 0.11 29.97 6.84
CA LEU A 313 0.26 31.11 7.74
C LEU A 313 0.15 32.45 6.99
N PRO A 314 -0.28 33.53 7.66
CA PRO A 314 -0.32 34.86 7.06
C PRO A 314 1.03 35.26 6.46
N GLY A 315 1.05 35.55 5.16
CA GLY A 315 2.26 35.96 4.43
C GLY A 315 3.18 34.82 3.97
N ALA A 316 2.81 33.55 4.19
CA ALA A 316 3.55 32.41 3.65
C ALA A 316 3.27 32.22 2.15
N GLU A 317 4.31 31.92 1.37
CA GLU A 317 4.20 31.62 -0.07
C GLU A 317 3.80 30.16 -0.35
N GLN A 318 3.97 29.27 0.63
CA GLN A 318 3.66 27.85 0.56
C GLN A 318 3.19 27.35 1.92
N PRO A 319 2.30 26.34 1.98
CA PRO A 319 1.91 25.71 3.22
C PRO A 319 3.07 24.92 3.83
N SER A 320 3.02 24.72 5.14
CA SER A 320 3.99 23.91 5.88
C SER A 320 3.25 22.94 6.81
N PRO A 321 3.71 21.68 6.97
CA PRO A 321 3.08 20.75 7.89
C PRO A 321 3.02 21.32 9.33
N LEU A 322 1.95 21.03 10.05
CA LEU A 322 1.79 21.45 11.45
C LEU A 322 3.01 21.07 12.30
N SER A 323 3.56 19.88 12.10
CA SER A 323 4.78 19.41 12.78
C SER A 323 6.02 20.27 12.54
N SER A 324 6.09 20.98 11.41
CA SER A 324 7.17 21.93 11.10
C SER A 324 6.98 23.26 11.82
N VAL A 325 5.71 23.68 11.99
CA VAL A 325 5.34 24.95 12.65
C VAL A 325 5.26 24.80 14.18
N ARG A 326 5.01 23.58 14.66
CA ARG A 326 4.92 23.17 16.08
C ARG A 326 5.76 21.90 16.30
N PRO A 327 7.08 22.03 16.56
CA PRO A 327 7.97 20.89 16.77
C PRO A 327 7.54 19.95 17.91
N GLU A 328 6.81 20.46 18.91
CA GLU A 328 6.20 19.65 19.97
C GLU A 328 5.18 18.64 19.40
N TRP A 329 4.44 19.02 18.37
CA TRP A 329 3.49 18.13 17.70
C TRP A 329 4.22 17.02 16.95
N ALA A 330 5.35 17.32 16.30
CA ALA A 330 6.18 16.31 15.64
C ALA A 330 6.56 15.19 16.61
N LYS A 331 6.98 15.58 17.82
CA LYS A 331 7.35 14.66 18.89
C LYS A 331 6.13 13.89 19.43
N GLU A 332 5.05 14.58 19.79
CA GLU A 332 3.82 13.96 20.29
C GLU A 332 3.25 12.94 19.30
N ARG A 333 3.21 13.29 18.02
CA ARG A 333 2.73 12.40 16.95
C ARG A 333 3.62 11.17 16.80
N GLN A 334 4.94 11.34 16.85
CA GLN A 334 5.88 10.21 16.79
C GLN A 334 5.73 9.27 18.00
N GLU A 335 5.65 9.82 19.21
CA GLU A 335 5.44 9.07 20.44
C GLU A 335 4.11 8.33 20.43
N PHE A 336 3.04 8.97 19.94
CA PHE A 336 1.75 8.33 19.73
C PHE A 336 1.87 7.12 18.81
N VAL A 337 2.44 7.28 17.61
CA VAL A 337 2.58 6.18 16.65
C VAL A 337 3.38 5.02 17.26
N GLN A 338 4.51 5.30 17.93
CA GLN A 338 5.31 4.29 18.60
C GLN A 338 4.54 3.54 19.69
N ALA A 339 3.81 4.28 20.55
CA ALA A 339 3.01 3.70 21.61
C ALA A 339 1.89 2.79 21.06
N ARG A 340 1.25 3.19 19.94
CA ARG A 340 0.24 2.37 19.26
C ARG A 340 0.86 1.14 18.59
N GLN A 341 2.02 1.29 17.93
CA GLN A 341 2.74 0.18 17.31
C GLN A 341 3.14 -0.90 18.34
N ALA A 342 3.49 -0.50 19.57
CA ALA A 342 3.80 -1.43 20.65
C ALA A 342 2.63 -2.37 21.03
N LEU A 343 1.38 -2.01 20.69
CA LEU A 343 0.20 -2.84 20.97
C LEU A 343 0.00 -3.98 19.96
N PHE A 344 0.69 -4.00 18.81
CA PHE A 344 0.58 -5.07 17.78
C PHE A 344 1.25 -6.40 18.17
N ALA A 345 1.39 -6.65 19.47
CA ALA A 345 2.24 -7.65 20.11
C ALA A 345 3.73 -7.29 20.05
N VAL A 346 4.20 -6.60 21.10
CA VAL A 346 5.56 -6.80 21.59
C VAL A 346 5.56 -8.12 22.38
N SER A 347 6.27 -9.12 21.87
CA SER A 347 6.86 -10.14 22.74
C SER A 347 7.91 -9.44 23.58
N LEU A 348 7.55 -8.93 24.77
CA LEU A 348 8.42 -8.57 25.91
C LEU A 348 7.53 -8.01 27.04
N PHE A 349 7.25 -8.84 28.04
CA PHE A 349 7.24 -8.54 29.50
C PHE A 349 6.58 -9.73 30.24
N ILE A 350 7.39 -10.72 30.63
CA ILE A 350 7.16 -11.62 31.76
C ILE A 350 8.22 -11.25 32.81
N PRO A 351 7.90 -11.20 34.12
CA PRO A 351 8.89 -10.88 35.14
C PRO A 351 9.96 -11.99 35.17
N SER A 352 11.23 -11.59 35.02
CA SER A 352 12.42 -12.33 35.45
C SER A 352 12.42 -13.85 35.20
N ILE A 353 12.56 -14.27 33.94
CA ILE A 353 13.09 -15.58 33.53
C ILE A 353 14.01 -15.35 32.30
N PRO A 354 15.15 -16.04 32.15
CA PRO A 354 16.26 -15.61 31.28
C PRO A 354 15.88 -15.52 29.80
N GLN A 355 16.49 -14.53 29.13
CA GLN A 355 16.43 -14.27 27.68
C GLN A 355 16.46 -15.55 26.85
N HIS A 356 15.33 -15.89 26.21
CA HIS A 356 15.25 -16.58 24.92
C HIS A 356 13.76 -16.62 24.50
N SER A 357 13.31 -15.66 23.67
CA SER A 357 12.08 -15.81 22.88
C SER A 357 12.43 -15.69 21.40
N THR A 358 12.29 -16.80 20.71
CA THR A 358 12.73 -17.11 19.36
C THR A 358 12.03 -16.27 18.29
N MET A 359 12.83 -15.62 17.43
CA MET A 359 12.40 -15.14 16.11
C MET A 359 11.81 -16.29 15.29
N SER A 360 10.95 -16.01 14.30
CA SER A 360 10.74 -16.97 13.22
C SER A 360 12.11 -17.20 12.56
N GLU A 361 12.60 -18.43 12.63
CA GLU A 361 13.93 -18.77 12.15
C GLU A 361 14.03 -18.48 10.64
N ALA A 362 15.11 -17.81 10.22
CA ALA A 362 15.33 -17.51 8.82
C ALA A 362 15.46 -18.82 8.03
N LEU A 363 14.68 -18.98 6.96
CA LEU A 363 14.75 -20.17 6.12
C LEU A 363 15.96 -20.09 5.20
N THR A 364 17.11 -20.60 5.64
CA THR A 364 18.38 -20.56 4.88
C THR A 364 18.63 -21.80 4.04
N ASN A 365 17.95 -22.90 4.31
CA ASN A 365 18.08 -24.16 3.58
C ASN A 365 16.68 -24.76 3.34
N THR A 366 16.43 -25.25 2.13
CA THR A 366 15.19 -25.94 1.80
C THR A 366 15.42 -27.44 1.61
N ASP A 367 14.55 -28.22 2.21
CA ASP A 367 14.46 -29.68 2.03
C ASP A 367 13.00 -30.03 1.72
N LEU A 368 12.76 -30.42 0.47
CA LEU A 368 11.44 -30.80 0.00
C LEU A 368 11.12 -32.28 0.26
N GLN A 369 11.94 -32.99 1.03
CA GLN A 369 11.72 -34.38 1.44
C GLN A 369 11.52 -35.33 0.25
N GLY A 370 12.23 -35.05 -0.85
CA GLY A 370 12.10 -35.79 -2.11
C GLY A 370 10.84 -35.49 -2.91
N ALA A 371 10.01 -34.52 -2.52
CA ALA A 371 8.80 -34.15 -3.25
C ALA A 371 9.09 -33.63 -4.66
N LEU A 372 10.20 -32.90 -4.84
CA LEU A 372 10.69 -32.43 -6.13
C LEU A 372 12.23 -32.59 -6.19
N PRO A 373 12.81 -32.93 -7.36
CA PRO A 373 14.26 -32.98 -7.53
C PRO A 373 14.90 -31.59 -7.41
N LEU A 374 15.94 -31.47 -6.58
CA LEU A 374 16.76 -30.24 -6.50
C LEU A 374 17.66 -30.16 -7.75
N ILE A 375 17.59 -29.04 -8.46
CA ILE A 375 18.44 -28.76 -9.62
C ILE A 375 19.69 -28.00 -9.20
N ALA A 376 19.51 -26.90 -8.48
CA ALA A 376 20.61 -26.00 -8.12
C ALA A 376 20.30 -25.18 -6.87
N ARG A 377 21.36 -24.77 -6.17
CA ARG A 377 21.29 -23.78 -5.09
C ARG A 377 22.17 -22.59 -5.43
N GLY A 378 21.54 -21.48 -5.75
CA GLY A 378 22.20 -20.19 -5.90
C GLY A 378 22.45 -19.53 -4.54
N LYS A 379 23.05 -18.33 -4.58
CA LYS A 379 23.34 -17.54 -3.38
C LYS A 379 22.10 -17.34 -2.49
N VAL A 380 20.94 -17.10 -3.10
CA VAL A 380 19.69 -16.78 -2.37
C VAL A 380 18.48 -17.62 -2.76
N ARG A 381 18.58 -18.47 -3.79
CA ARG A 381 17.45 -19.26 -4.30
C ARG A 381 17.81 -20.73 -4.45
N ASP A 382 16.84 -21.59 -4.18
CA ASP A 382 16.89 -23.01 -4.47
C ASP A 382 15.93 -23.31 -5.63
N LEU A 383 16.39 -24.06 -6.62
CA LEU A 383 15.64 -24.39 -7.84
C LEU A 383 15.30 -25.87 -7.84
N TYR A 384 14.02 -26.18 -8.03
CA TYR A 384 13.51 -27.54 -8.09
C TYR A 384 12.82 -27.83 -9.42
N ASP A 385 12.94 -29.06 -9.88
CA ASP A 385 12.26 -29.55 -11.08
C ASP A 385 10.81 -29.93 -10.74
N VAL A 386 9.82 -29.34 -11.43
CA VAL A 386 8.40 -29.70 -11.26
C VAL A 386 7.98 -30.71 -12.33
N ASP A 387 8.27 -30.40 -13.59
CA ASP A 387 8.00 -31.23 -14.76
C ASP A 387 8.85 -30.76 -15.96
N GLU A 388 8.67 -31.36 -17.15
CA GLU A 388 9.44 -31.04 -18.36
C GLU A 388 9.48 -29.55 -18.76
N LYS A 389 8.48 -28.74 -18.36
CA LYS A 389 8.35 -27.33 -18.73
C LYS A 389 8.37 -26.37 -17.55
N THR A 390 8.38 -26.87 -16.31
CA THR A 390 8.17 -26.05 -15.11
C THR A 390 9.27 -26.25 -14.06
N LEU A 391 9.71 -25.14 -13.46
CA LEU A 391 10.57 -25.11 -12.28
C LEU A 391 9.81 -24.51 -11.11
N LEU A 392 10.20 -24.90 -9.90
CA LEU A 392 9.85 -24.19 -8.67
C LEU A 392 11.08 -23.41 -8.21
N PHE A 393 10.97 -22.09 -8.25
CA PHE A 393 11.95 -21.17 -7.67
C PHE A 393 11.56 -20.91 -6.23
N VAL A 394 12.47 -21.18 -5.28
CA VAL A 394 12.27 -20.88 -3.85
C VAL A 394 13.27 -19.84 -3.40
N ALA A 395 12.80 -18.64 -3.07
CA ALA A 395 13.62 -17.59 -2.48
C ALA A 395 13.82 -17.86 -0.98
N THR A 396 15.07 -18.08 -0.62
CA THR A 396 15.47 -18.29 0.78
C THR A 396 15.74 -16.97 1.47
N ASP A 397 15.89 -17.04 2.80
CA ASP A 397 16.26 -15.91 3.63
C ASP A 397 17.79 -15.69 3.65
N ARG A 398 18.55 -16.44 2.84
CA ARG A 398 19.99 -16.21 2.67
C ARG A 398 20.25 -14.81 2.13
N ILE A 399 21.36 -14.23 2.57
CA ILE A 399 21.88 -12.96 2.08
C ILE A 399 23.38 -13.10 1.83
N SER A 400 23.86 -12.42 0.79
CA SER A 400 25.28 -12.37 0.44
C SER A 400 25.77 -10.93 0.35
N ALA A 401 27.02 -10.71 0.73
CA ALA A 401 27.74 -9.46 0.54
C ALA A 401 29.20 -9.76 0.19
N TYR A 402 29.76 -9.01 -0.76
CA TYR A 402 31.11 -9.26 -1.29
C TYR A 402 31.31 -10.71 -1.75
N ASP A 403 30.31 -11.24 -2.45
CA ASP A 403 30.24 -12.62 -2.96
C ASP A 403 30.27 -13.76 -1.93
N VAL A 404 30.19 -13.43 -0.64
CA VAL A 404 30.12 -14.42 0.45
C VAL A 404 28.71 -14.43 1.06
N ILE A 405 28.16 -15.64 1.26
CA ILE A 405 26.88 -15.86 1.93
C ILE A 405 27.09 -15.83 3.44
N MET A 406 26.21 -15.13 4.17
CA MET A 406 26.25 -15.08 5.64
C MET A 406 25.78 -16.41 6.25
N GLU A 407 26.25 -16.74 7.46
CA GLU A 407 25.91 -17.98 8.16
C GLU A 407 24.40 -18.05 8.53
N ASN A 408 23.85 -16.93 9.01
CA ASN A 408 22.42 -16.76 9.25
C ASN A 408 21.74 -15.99 8.11
N GLY A 409 20.41 -16.06 8.06
CA GLY A 409 19.59 -15.35 7.08
C GLY A 409 18.92 -14.09 7.62
N ILE A 410 18.25 -13.37 6.73
CA ILE A 410 17.37 -12.25 7.03
C ILE A 410 15.94 -12.77 7.03
N PRO A 411 15.26 -12.90 8.19
CA PRO A 411 13.90 -13.44 8.25
C PRO A 411 12.96 -12.75 7.25
N GLU A 412 12.13 -13.56 6.59
CA GLU A 412 11.13 -13.15 5.59
C GLU A 412 11.67 -12.50 4.30
N LYS A 413 12.99 -12.31 4.16
CA LYS A 413 13.59 -11.73 2.96
C LYS A 413 13.13 -12.44 1.69
N GLY A 414 13.13 -13.78 1.68
CA GLY A 414 12.70 -14.55 0.51
C GLY A 414 11.26 -14.24 0.09
N ILE A 415 10.36 -14.08 1.05
CA ILE A 415 8.95 -13.73 0.81
C ILE A 415 8.86 -12.34 0.17
N LEU A 416 9.53 -11.34 0.76
CA LEU A 416 9.50 -9.96 0.29
C LEU A 416 10.01 -9.85 -1.16
N LEU A 417 11.12 -10.54 -1.48
CA LEU A 417 11.68 -10.53 -2.84
C LEU A 417 10.77 -11.20 -3.87
N THR A 418 10.17 -12.34 -3.51
CA THR A 418 9.22 -13.05 -4.38
C THR A 418 7.98 -12.22 -4.66
N LEU A 419 7.39 -11.62 -3.63
CA LEU A 419 6.20 -10.77 -3.78
C LEU A 419 6.51 -9.49 -4.55
N CYS A 420 7.68 -8.88 -4.33
CA CYS A 420 8.14 -7.73 -5.10
C CYS A 420 8.27 -8.07 -6.59
N THR A 421 8.96 -9.17 -6.91
CA THR A 421 9.13 -9.67 -8.29
C THR A 421 7.77 -9.93 -8.96
N LYS A 422 6.84 -10.60 -8.26
CA LYS A 422 5.49 -10.88 -8.79
C LYS A 422 4.73 -9.60 -9.11
N THR A 423 4.84 -8.56 -8.28
CA THR A 423 4.23 -7.26 -8.54
C THR A 423 4.86 -6.58 -9.76
N TRP A 424 6.19 -6.64 -9.90
CA TRP A 424 6.88 -6.09 -11.06
C TRP A 424 6.51 -6.79 -12.36
N PHE A 425 6.39 -8.12 -12.37
CA PHE A 425 5.91 -8.82 -13.57
C PHE A 425 4.54 -8.30 -14.02
N LYS A 426 3.63 -8.03 -13.08
CA LYS A 426 2.34 -7.42 -13.41
C LYS A 426 2.50 -6.02 -14.00
N ILE A 427 3.19 -5.11 -13.30
CA ILE A 427 3.36 -3.71 -13.73
C ILE A 427 4.00 -3.65 -15.12
N LEU A 428 5.06 -4.44 -15.34
CA LEU A 428 5.80 -4.45 -16.59
C LEU A 428 4.98 -5.06 -17.74
N SER A 429 4.24 -6.14 -17.50
CA SER A 429 3.37 -6.74 -18.51
C SER A 429 2.16 -5.87 -18.86
N ASP A 430 1.62 -5.12 -17.89
CA ASP A 430 0.54 -4.17 -18.15
C ASP A 430 1.03 -3.00 -19.02
N ALA A 431 2.26 -2.51 -18.77
CA ALA A 431 2.86 -1.42 -19.54
C ALA A 431 3.46 -1.84 -20.90
N ILE A 432 3.91 -3.10 -21.01
CA ILE A 432 4.54 -3.64 -22.21
C ILE A 432 3.78 -4.93 -22.60
N PRO A 433 2.70 -4.84 -23.38
CA PRO A 433 1.83 -5.99 -23.68
C PRO A 433 2.55 -7.14 -24.42
N SER A 434 3.64 -6.85 -25.13
CA SER A 434 4.47 -7.85 -25.79
C SER A 434 5.45 -8.56 -24.85
N LEU A 435 5.58 -8.11 -23.60
CA LEU A 435 6.50 -8.69 -22.64
C LEU A 435 6.05 -10.10 -22.25
N ARG A 436 6.95 -11.06 -22.44
CA ARG A 436 6.83 -12.40 -21.90
C ARG A 436 7.68 -12.52 -20.64
N THR A 437 7.12 -13.12 -19.60
CA THR A 437 7.82 -13.42 -18.34
C THR A 437 7.84 -14.92 -18.12
N HIS A 438 8.80 -15.43 -17.36
CA HIS A 438 8.83 -16.84 -17.01
C HIS A 438 7.78 -17.22 -15.95
N PHE A 439 7.11 -16.24 -15.34
CA PHE A 439 6.24 -16.45 -14.18
C PHE A 439 4.94 -17.14 -14.57
N LEU A 440 4.54 -18.15 -13.79
CA LEU A 440 3.27 -18.88 -13.98
C LEU A 440 2.31 -18.61 -12.82
N THR A 441 2.72 -18.92 -11.58
CA THR A 441 1.88 -18.74 -10.39
C THR A 441 2.72 -18.72 -9.09
N LEU A 442 2.14 -18.20 -8.01
CA LEU A 442 2.64 -18.36 -6.64
C LEU A 442 2.06 -19.60 -5.93
N ASP A 443 1.12 -20.30 -6.55
CA ASP A 443 0.60 -21.55 -6.00
C ASP A 443 1.72 -22.60 -5.98
N LEU A 444 1.76 -23.39 -4.90
CA LEU A 444 2.73 -24.47 -4.78
C LEU A 444 2.28 -25.69 -5.60
N PRO A 445 3.22 -26.41 -6.24
CA PRO A 445 2.90 -27.65 -6.94
C PRO A 445 2.15 -28.64 -6.04
N PRO A 446 1.20 -29.44 -6.57
CA PRO A 446 0.45 -30.41 -5.78
C PRO A 446 1.34 -31.47 -5.12
N GLN A 447 2.54 -31.71 -5.66
CA GLN A 447 3.54 -32.62 -5.11
C GLN A 447 4.11 -32.16 -3.77
N ILE A 448 4.02 -30.86 -3.44
CA ILE A 448 4.54 -30.32 -2.18
C ILE A 448 3.67 -30.82 -1.00
N PRO A 449 4.27 -31.47 0.02
CA PRO A 449 3.56 -31.92 1.20
C PRO A 449 2.90 -30.77 1.96
N GLU A 450 1.71 -31.01 2.51
CA GLU A 450 0.94 -30.00 3.25
C GLU A 450 1.74 -29.40 4.42
N SER A 451 2.60 -30.20 5.06
CA SER A 451 3.50 -29.75 6.14
C SER A 451 4.53 -28.70 5.71
N LEU A 452 4.93 -28.69 4.43
CA LEU A 452 5.91 -27.75 3.88
C LEU A 452 5.27 -26.51 3.26
N ARG A 453 3.96 -26.55 2.97
CA ARG A 453 3.27 -25.41 2.35
C ARG A 453 3.39 -24.11 3.15
N PRO A 454 3.19 -24.08 4.49
CA PRO A 454 3.30 -22.84 5.26
C PRO A 454 4.66 -22.15 5.18
N VAL A 455 5.76 -22.92 5.03
CA VAL A 455 7.12 -22.35 4.97
C VAL A 455 7.54 -21.95 3.56
N LEU A 456 6.94 -22.55 2.53
CA LEU A 456 7.25 -22.28 1.11
C LEU A 456 6.30 -21.27 0.46
N GLN A 457 5.09 -21.10 0.99
CA GLN A 457 4.11 -20.18 0.44
C GLN A 457 4.65 -18.74 0.40
N ASN A 458 4.34 -18.01 -0.68
CA ASN A 458 4.73 -16.62 -0.92
C ASN A 458 6.23 -16.33 -1.08
N ARG A 459 7.11 -17.30 -0.80
CA ARG A 459 8.54 -17.26 -1.18
C ARG A 459 8.87 -18.15 -2.39
N SER A 460 7.88 -18.87 -2.90
CA SER A 460 8.06 -19.76 -4.04
C SER A 460 7.22 -19.31 -5.22
N MET A 461 7.75 -19.52 -6.43
CA MET A 461 7.02 -19.28 -7.68
C MET A 461 7.25 -20.45 -8.64
N GLN A 462 6.19 -20.90 -9.30
CA GLN A 462 6.31 -21.79 -10.45
C GLN A 462 6.65 -20.95 -11.68
N VAL A 463 7.67 -21.36 -12.43
CA VAL A 463 8.19 -20.64 -13.59
C VAL A 463 8.44 -21.57 -14.76
N ARG A 464 8.38 -21.04 -15.98
CA ARG A 464 8.73 -21.74 -17.22
C ARG A 464 10.22 -22.13 -17.21
N LYS A 465 10.53 -23.34 -17.65
CA LYS A 465 11.89 -23.78 -18.01
C LYS A 465 12.30 -23.06 -19.29
N LEU A 466 13.39 -22.29 -19.21
CA LEU A 466 13.93 -21.52 -20.33
C LEU A 466 15.39 -21.90 -20.56
N LYS A 467 15.87 -21.69 -21.79
CA LYS A 467 17.31 -21.66 -22.08
C LYS A 467 17.86 -20.29 -21.71
N ILE A 468 18.46 -20.16 -20.52
CA ILE A 468 18.99 -18.89 -20.02
C ILE A 468 20.14 -18.40 -20.93
N LEU A 469 20.10 -17.11 -21.27
CA LEU A 469 21.16 -16.44 -22.02
C LEU A 469 22.25 -15.99 -21.03
N PRO A 470 23.54 -16.29 -21.29
CA PRO A 470 24.61 -16.10 -20.32
C PRO A 470 25.12 -14.65 -20.27
N ILE A 471 24.20 -13.71 -20.05
CA ILE A 471 24.50 -12.29 -19.91
C ILE A 471 23.66 -11.67 -18.80
N GLU A 472 24.26 -10.79 -18.03
CA GLU A 472 23.56 -9.97 -17.06
C GLU A 472 23.22 -8.63 -17.73
N ALA A 473 21.93 -8.43 -18.01
CA ALA A 473 21.44 -7.26 -18.72
C ALA A 473 21.24 -6.09 -17.75
N ILE A 474 22.34 -5.42 -17.40
CA ILE A 474 22.34 -4.30 -16.47
C ILE A 474 21.98 -3.00 -17.21
N VAL A 475 21.07 -2.23 -16.63
CA VAL A 475 20.71 -0.89 -17.09
C VAL A 475 20.92 0.11 -15.98
N ARG A 476 21.52 1.26 -16.30
CA ARG A 476 21.85 2.32 -15.36
C ARG A 476 21.22 3.63 -15.81
N GLY A 477 20.40 4.25 -14.95
CA GLY A 477 19.96 5.63 -15.17
C GLY A 477 20.78 6.65 -14.40
N TYR A 478 21.55 6.22 -13.39
CA TYR A 478 22.41 7.08 -12.58
C TYR A 478 23.83 6.53 -12.51
N ILE A 479 24.82 7.42 -12.47
CA ILE A 479 26.23 7.04 -12.40
C ILE A 479 26.65 6.76 -10.95
N THR A 480 26.87 5.48 -10.63
CA THR A 480 27.27 5.05 -9.28
C THR A 480 28.07 3.74 -9.33
N GLY A 481 28.60 3.29 -8.19
CA GLY A 481 29.26 1.99 -8.07
C GLY A 481 30.41 1.78 -9.07
N SER A 482 30.42 0.65 -9.77
CA SER A 482 31.46 0.33 -10.76
C SER A 482 31.51 1.34 -11.92
N ALA A 483 30.36 1.84 -12.37
CA ALA A 483 30.29 2.85 -13.43
C ALA A 483 30.96 4.16 -13.01
N TRP A 484 30.70 4.63 -11.78
CA TRP A 484 31.37 5.81 -11.23
C TRP A 484 32.90 5.60 -11.08
N ASN A 485 33.31 4.40 -10.67
CA ASN A 485 34.72 4.08 -10.51
C ASN A 485 35.48 4.02 -11.84
N GLU A 486 34.85 3.55 -12.92
CA GLU A 486 35.43 3.60 -14.27
C GLU A 486 35.45 5.02 -14.81
N TYR A 487 34.34 5.76 -14.69
CA TYR A 487 34.24 7.13 -15.19
C TYR A 487 35.31 8.06 -14.62
N LYS A 488 35.60 7.97 -13.31
CA LYS A 488 36.70 8.72 -12.69
C LYS A 488 38.08 8.41 -13.27
N LYS A 489 38.27 7.22 -13.85
CA LYS A 489 39.57 6.78 -14.40
C LYS A 489 39.71 7.12 -15.88
N SER A 490 38.66 6.91 -16.67
CA SER A 490 38.73 6.96 -18.13
C SER A 490 37.63 7.78 -18.81
N GLY A 491 36.69 8.37 -18.06
CA GLY A 491 35.54 9.09 -18.63
C GLY A 491 34.55 8.16 -19.34
N THR A 492 34.60 6.86 -19.07
CA THR A 492 33.77 5.84 -19.71
C THR A 492 32.97 5.02 -18.71
N VAL A 493 31.93 4.34 -19.20
CA VAL A 493 31.19 3.30 -18.49
C VAL A 493 31.08 2.08 -19.40
N HIS A 494 31.67 0.96 -19.00
CA HIS A 494 31.83 -0.25 -19.82
C HIS A 494 32.49 0.05 -21.19
N GLY A 495 33.43 1.00 -21.22
CA GLY A 495 34.07 1.50 -22.44
C GLY A 495 33.23 2.48 -23.27
N ILE A 496 31.96 2.70 -22.92
CA ILE A 496 31.08 3.69 -23.56
C ILE A 496 31.49 5.08 -23.09
N LYS A 497 31.76 6.00 -24.03
CA LYS A 497 31.97 7.41 -23.68
C LYS A 497 30.65 8.01 -23.20
N VAL A 498 30.68 8.67 -22.05
CA VAL A 498 29.54 9.40 -21.48
C VAL A 498 29.91 10.87 -21.30
N ALA A 499 28.94 11.73 -21.00
CA ALA A 499 29.15 13.17 -20.85
C ALA A 499 30.28 13.52 -19.86
N GLU A 500 31.05 14.57 -20.17
CA GLU A 500 32.08 15.10 -19.27
C GLU A 500 31.45 15.86 -18.09
N GLY A 501 32.15 15.90 -16.96
CA GLY A 501 31.74 16.67 -15.78
C GLY A 501 30.64 16.05 -14.92
N LEU A 502 30.28 14.77 -15.14
CA LEU A 502 29.31 14.07 -14.29
C LEU A 502 29.81 13.96 -12.86
N ARG A 503 28.88 14.15 -11.92
CA ARG A 503 29.09 13.99 -10.48
C ARG A 503 28.54 12.65 -10.00
N GLU A 504 29.02 12.18 -8.85
CA GLU A 504 28.56 10.91 -8.28
C GLU A 504 27.04 10.92 -8.08
N SER A 505 26.38 9.82 -8.45
CA SER A 505 24.93 9.64 -8.39
C SER A 505 24.12 10.55 -9.31
N GLU A 506 24.73 11.27 -10.25
CA GLU A 506 24.01 12.06 -11.25
C GLU A 506 23.29 11.17 -12.28
N ALA A 507 22.12 11.59 -12.73
CA ALA A 507 21.41 10.91 -13.81
C ALA A 507 22.20 11.04 -15.14
N PHE A 508 22.19 10.00 -15.96
CA PHE A 508 22.77 10.11 -17.31
C PHE A 508 21.93 11.08 -18.15
N PRO A 509 22.53 12.13 -18.75
CA PRO A 509 21.79 13.21 -19.42
C PRO A 509 21.03 12.74 -20.66
N ASP A 510 21.58 11.76 -21.38
CA ASP A 510 20.96 11.18 -22.59
C ASP A 510 20.01 10.01 -22.28
N GLY A 511 19.69 9.81 -20.99
CA GLY A 511 18.86 8.72 -20.50
C GLY A 511 19.66 7.47 -20.11
N PRO A 512 18.96 6.40 -19.70
CA PRO A 512 19.58 5.20 -19.17
C PRO A 512 20.38 4.43 -20.22
N ILE A 513 21.51 3.86 -19.80
CA ILE A 513 22.43 3.12 -20.65
C ILE A 513 22.45 1.63 -20.32
N TYR A 514 22.57 0.80 -21.36
CA TYR A 514 22.76 -0.64 -21.24
C TYR A 514 24.25 -0.96 -21.04
N THR A 515 24.58 -1.65 -19.95
CA THR A 515 25.96 -1.90 -19.52
C THR A 515 26.12 -3.37 -19.11
N PRO A 516 26.13 -4.30 -20.06
CA PRO A 516 26.09 -5.73 -19.73
C PRO A 516 27.33 -6.23 -18.99
N SER A 517 27.18 -7.36 -18.30
CA SER A 517 28.31 -8.18 -17.86
C SER A 517 28.13 -9.64 -18.29
N THR A 518 29.23 -10.39 -18.31
CA THR A 518 29.17 -11.85 -18.44
C THR A 518 28.42 -12.45 -17.24
N LYS A 519 27.87 -13.66 -17.43
CA LYS A 519 27.33 -14.47 -16.34
C LYS A 519 28.30 -15.61 -16.07
N ALA A 520 29.19 -15.42 -15.11
CA ALA A 520 30.24 -16.39 -14.83
C ALA A 520 29.71 -17.60 -14.03
N GLU A 521 30.41 -18.73 -14.10
CA GLU A 521 30.08 -19.90 -13.27
C GLU A 521 30.29 -19.59 -11.78
N GLN A 522 29.62 -20.36 -10.92
CA GLN A 522 29.63 -20.14 -9.48
C GLN A 522 31.05 -20.27 -8.90
N GLY A 523 31.65 -19.13 -8.53
CA GLY A 523 33.02 -19.05 -8.00
C GLY A 523 33.91 -18.08 -8.76
N GLU A 524 33.49 -17.66 -9.96
CA GLU A 524 34.13 -16.61 -10.75
C GLU A 524 33.36 -15.28 -10.65
N HIS A 525 33.97 -14.20 -11.13
CA HIS A 525 33.37 -12.86 -11.10
C HIS A 525 32.81 -12.50 -12.47
N ASP A 526 31.61 -11.91 -12.48
CA ASP A 526 31.04 -11.31 -13.67
C ASP A 526 31.93 -10.16 -14.17
N GLU A 527 32.20 -10.16 -15.47
CA GLU A 527 33.03 -9.15 -16.11
C GLU A 527 32.17 -8.12 -16.84
N ASN A 528 32.37 -6.84 -16.54
CA ASN A 528 31.73 -5.75 -17.28
C ASN A 528 32.24 -5.75 -18.73
N ILE A 529 31.33 -5.87 -19.68
CA ILE A 529 31.66 -5.89 -21.11
C ILE A 529 30.99 -4.73 -21.84
N HIS A 530 31.59 -4.30 -22.95
CA HIS A 530 30.96 -3.34 -23.85
C HIS A 530 29.73 -3.98 -24.53
N PRO A 531 28.63 -3.25 -24.81
CA PRO A 531 27.45 -3.78 -25.49
C PRO A 531 27.76 -4.56 -26.78
N ASP A 532 28.76 -4.13 -27.57
CA ASP A 532 29.16 -4.83 -28.79
C ASP A 532 29.67 -6.27 -28.54
N GLN A 533 30.23 -6.54 -27.36
CA GLN A 533 30.70 -7.88 -26.99
C GLN A 533 29.54 -8.80 -26.64
N ALA A 534 28.37 -8.27 -26.23
CA ALA A 534 27.18 -9.06 -25.96
C ALA A 534 26.73 -9.86 -27.19
N VAL A 535 26.90 -9.28 -28.39
CA VAL A 535 26.53 -9.91 -29.66
C VAL A 535 27.24 -11.25 -29.87
N ALA A 536 28.52 -11.34 -29.51
CA ALA A 536 29.30 -12.57 -29.63
C ALA A 536 28.85 -13.66 -28.63
N ILE A 537 28.21 -13.27 -27.52
CA ILE A 537 27.79 -14.18 -26.45
C ILE A 537 26.37 -14.70 -26.71
N VAL A 538 25.41 -13.80 -26.95
CA VAL A 538 24.00 -14.18 -27.09
C VAL A 538 23.55 -14.32 -28.54
N GLY A 539 24.31 -13.81 -29.50
CA GLY A 539 23.96 -13.79 -30.92
C GLY A 539 23.21 -12.53 -31.34
N GLU A 540 23.41 -12.13 -32.59
CA GLU A 540 22.85 -10.90 -33.17
C GLU A 540 21.32 -10.79 -33.13
N PRO A 541 20.53 -11.87 -33.38
CA PRO A 541 19.08 -11.81 -33.27
C PRO A 541 18.58 -11.39 -31.88
N TYR A 542 19.36 -11.67 -30.82
CA TYR A 542 18.92 -11.51 -29.44
C TYR A 542 19.58 -10.30 -28.75
N ALA A 543 20.83 -9.97 -29.08
CA ALA A 543 21.57 -8.90 -28.40
C ALA A 543 20.87 -7.54 -28.49
N SER A 544 20.44 -7.14 -29.69
CA SER A 544 19.72 -5.89 -29.91
C SER A 544 18.35 -5.88 -29.20
N GLN A 545 17.64 -7.01 -29.26
CA GLN A 545 16.34 -7.17 -28.61
C GLN A 545 16.47 -7.05 -27.08
N ILE A 546 17.46 -7.69 -26.48
CA ILE A 546 17.73 -7.65 -25.03
C ILE A 546 18.11 -6.25 -24.59
N ALA A 547 19.02 -5.58 -25.30
CA ALA A 547 19.44 -4.23 -24.96
C ALA A 547 18.25 -3.26 -24.99
N SER A 548 17.45 -3.30 -26.06
CA SER A 548 16.25 -2.47 -26.21
C SER A 548 15.21 -2.76 -25.13
N LEU A 549 14.89 -4.04 -24.91
CA LEU A 549 13.90 -4.46 -23.93
C LEU A 549 14.33 -4.13 -22.50
N ALA A 550 15.60 -4.36 -22.14
CA ALA A 550 16.12 -4.02 -20.81
C ALA A 550 15.99 -2.51 -20.52
N ILE A 551 16.34 -1.66 -21.50
CA ILE A 551 16.17 -0.21 -21.36
C ILE A 551 14.68 0.16 -21.21
N GLN A 552 13.79 -0.46 -22.00
CA GLN A 552 12.35 -0.22 -21.91
C GLN A 552 11.80 -0.61 -20.53
N LEU A 553 12.14 -1.81 -20.04
CA LEU A 553 11.75 -2.30 -18.71
C LEU A 553 12.24 -1.37 -17.61
N TYR A 554 13.50 -0.94 -17.68
CA TYR A 554 14.07 0.00 -16.72
C TYR A 554 13.30 1.32 -16.70
N LYS A 555 12.98 1.90 -17.86
CA LYS A 555 12.26 3.19 -17.93
C LYS A 555 10.89 3.11 -17.27
N VAL A 556 10.10 2.09 -17.62
CA VAL A 556 8.78 1.84 -17.02
C VAL A 556 8.91 1.69 -15.50
N ALA A 557 9.87 0.87 -15.05
CA ALA A 557 10.07 0.64 -13.63
C ALA A 557 10.52 1.88 -12.88
N HIS A 558 11.43 2.66 -13.46
CA HIS A 558 11.95 3.88 -12.87
C HIS A 558 10.87 4.95 -12.75
N GLU A 559 10.06 5.17 -13.80
CA GLU A 559 8.93 6.10 -13.78
C GLU A 559 7.92 5.70 -12.71
N TYR A 560 7.54 4.43 -12.64
CA TYR A 560 6.64 3.93 -11.61
C TYR A 560 7.22 4.13 -10.20
N ALA A 561 8.46 3.69 -9.95
CA ALA A 561 9.10 3.79 -8.64
C ALA A 561 9.25 5.26 -8.17
N LEU A 562 9.49 6.20 -9.09
CA LEU A 562 9.56 7.62 -8.78
C LEU A 562 8.26 8.16 -8.17
N THR A 563 7.10 7.69 -8.65
CA THR A 563 5.79 8.04 -8.06
C THR A 563 5.62 7.52 -6.64
N ARG A 564 6.39 6.49 -6.27
CA ARG A 564 6.39 5.85 -4.95
C ARG A 564 7.53 6.34 -4.04
N GLY A 565 8.19 7.45 -4.42
CA GLY A 565 9.29 8.02 -3.65
C GLY A 565 10.57 7.19 -3.68
N VAL A 566 10.77 6.35 -4.70
CA VAL A 566 11.96 5.51 -4.87
C VAL A 566 12.65 5.83 -6.21
N ILE A 567 13.96 6.04 -6.16
CA ILE A 567 14.81 6.14 -7.35
C ILE A 567 15.47 4.79 -7.58
N ILE A 568 15.26 4.19 -8.75
CA ILE A 568 16.03 3.02 -9.20
C ILE A 568 17.30 3.57 -9.87
N ALA A 569 18.46 3.43 -9.25
CA ALA A 569 19.71 3.95 -9.83
C ALA A 569 20.17 3.09 -11.02
N ASP A 570 20.06 1.78 -10.83
CA ASP A 570 20.35 0.74 -11.80
C ASP A 570 19.73 -0.59 -11.38
N THR A 571 19.61 -1.50 -12.35
CA THR A 571 19.05 -2.84 -12.14
C THR A 571 19.69 -3.85 -13.09
N LYS A 572 19.65 -5.12 -12.70
CA LYS A 572 20.07 -6.27 -13.48
C LYS A 572 18.86 -7.10 -13.90
N PHE A 573 18.71 -7.37 -15.19
CA PHE A 573 17.73 -8.33 -15.71
C PHE A 573 18.42 -9.58 -16.24
N GLU A 574 17.70 -10.70 -16.24
CA GLU A 574 18.11 -11.92 -16.95
C GLU A 574 17.05 -12.28 -17.98
N PHE A 575 17.50 -12.84 -19.10
CA PHE A 575 16.61 -13.28 -20.17
C PHE A 575 16.90 -14.73 -20.51
N GLY A 576 15.85 -15.47 -20.86
CA GLY A 576 15.95 -16.79 -21.43
C GLY A 576 15.22 -16.88 -22.76
N LEU A 577 15.47 -17.97 -23.48
CA LEU A 577 14.71 -18.34 -24.67
C LEU A 577 13.69 -19.40 -24.31
N ASP A 578 12.46 -19.20 -24.78
CA ASP A 578 11.47 -20.26 -24.79
C ASP A 578 11.93 -21.38 -25.74
N PRO A 579 12.00 -22.65 -25.28
CA PRO A 579 12.54 -23.74 -26.09
C PRO A 579 11.65 -24.11 -27.28
N GLU A 580 10.37 -23.74 -27.27
CA GLU A 580 9.42 -24.03 -28.34
C GLU A 580 9.36 -22.89 -29.36
N THR A 581 9.33 -21.64 -28.90
CA THR A 581 9.15 -20.47 -29.77
C THR A 581 10.43 -19.72 -30.11
N ASN A 582 11.54 -19.98 -29.38
CA ASN A 582 12.78 -19.19 -29.41
C ASN A 582 12.57 -17.69 -29.10
N GLU A 583 11.46 -17.32 -28.47
CA GLU A 583 11.20 -15.94 -28.05
C GLU A 583 12.01 -15.58 -26.80
N VAL A 584 12.42 -14.31 -26.71
CA VAL A 584 13.08 -13.74 -25.52
C VAL A 584 12.05 -13.56 -24.40
N VAL A 585 12.32 -14.15 -23.25
CA VAL A 585 11.46 -14.13 -22.06
C VAL A 585 12.22 -13.54 -20.89
N LEU A 586 11.62 -12.57 -20.20
CA LEU A 586 12.16 -12.01 -18.96
C LEU A 586 12.12 -13.08 -17.87
N ALA A 587 13.26 -13.34 -17.27
CA ALA A 587 13.47 -14.40 -16.30
C ALA A 587 14.05 -13.85 -14.99
N ASP A 588 14.26 -14.77 -14.07
CA ASP A 588 14.86 -14.54 -12.75
C ASP A 588 14.02 -13.62 -11.84
N GLU A 589 14.65 -13.03 -10.81
CA GLU A 589 13.99 -12.00 -10.00
C GLU A 589 14.10 -10.66 -10.72
N VAL A 590 13.14 -9.78 -10.49
CA VAL A 590 13.05 -8.53 -11.23
C VAL A 590 12.82 -7.38 -10.26
N LEU A 591 13.71 -6.39 -10.33
CA LEU A 591 13.58 -5.10 -9.65
C LEU A 591 13.39 -5.23 -8.13
N THR A 592 14.20 -6.09 -7.51
CA THR A 592 14.27 -6.25 -6.07
C THR A 592 15.49 -5.53 -5.49
N PRO A 593 15.58 -5.32 -4.16
CA PRO A 593 16.80 -4.79 -3.55
C PRO A 593 18.03 -5.72 -3.68
N ASP A 594 17.86 -6.98 -4.14
CA ASP A 594 18.98 -7.87 -4.47
C ASP A 594 19.47 -7.67 -5.92
N SER A 595 18.58 -7.30 -6.84
CA SER A 595 18.90 -7.07 -8.26
C SER A 595 19.12 -5.61 -8.64
N SER A 596 18.82 -4.67 -7.73
CA SER A 596 18.71 -3.24 -8.04
C SER A 596 19.19 -2.36 -6.90
N ARG A 597 19.66 -1.15 -7.22
CA ARG A 597 19.97 -0.10 -6.23
C ARG A 597 18.81 0.85 -6.12
N PHE A 598 18.16 0.87 -4.96
CA PHE A 598 17.01 1.73 -4.69
C PHE A 598 17.39 2.83 -3.70
N TRP A 599 17.14 4.09 -4.08
CA TRP A 599 17.40 5.25 -3.23
C TRP A 599 16.10 5.93 -2.81
N PRO A 600 15.98 6.40 -1.56
CA PRO A 600 14.85 7.23 -1.15
C PRO A 600 14.93 8.58 -1.88
N LYS A 601 13.87 8.93 -2.61
CA LYS A 601 13.78 10.19 -3.37
C LYS A 601 14.04 11.41 -2.49
N ASP A 602 13.53 11.39 -1.25
CA ASP A 602 13.56 12.52 -0.32
C ASP A 602 14.96 12.82 0.24
N SER A 603 15.89 11.88 0.10
CA SER A 603 17.28 12.00 0.61
C SER A 603 18.34 12.06 -0.48
N TYR A 604 17.89 11.99 -1.75
CA TYR A 604 18.76 11.91 -2.91
C TYR A 604 19.47 13.24 -3.17
N GLU A 605 20.79 13.17 -3.36
CA GLU A 605 21.62 14.34 -3.61
C GLU A 605 22.79 14.01 -4.54
N ILE A 606 22.97 14.81 -5.59
CA ILE A 606 24.06 14.65 -6.54
C ILE A 606 25.40 15.04 -5.89
N GLY A 607 26.46 14.30 -6.21
CA GLY A 607 27.82 14.57 -5.75
C GLY A 607 28.27 13.74 -4.55
N ARG A 608 27.45 12.80 -4.08
CA ARG A 608 27.80 11.86 -3.01
C ARG A 608 27.23 10.46 -3.25
N GLY A 609 27.69 9.50 -2.45
CA GLY A 609 27.04 8.21 -2.31
C GLY A 609 25.67 8.34 -1.64
N GLN A 610 24.74 7.46 -2.02
CA GLN A 610 23.37 7.47 -1.51
C GLN A 610 23.16 6.39 -0.45
N GLN A 611 22.25 6.65 0.49
CA GLN A 611 21.68 5.58 1.30
C GLN A 611 20.79 4.73 0.40
N SER A 612 20.92 3.41 0.49
CA SER A 612 20.19 2.47 -0.35
C SER A 612 19.26 1.61 0.49
N PHE A 613 18.12 1.21 -0.07
CA PHE A 613 17.22 0.21 0.54
C PHE A 613 17.75 -1.23 0.41
N ASP A 614 18.97 -1.39 -0.11
CA ASP A 614 19.62 -2.69 -0.33
C ASP A 614 20.48 -3.14 0.87
N LYS A 615 21.49 -3.96 0.57
CA LYS A 615 22.43 -4.57 1.50
C LYS A 615 23.44 -3.59 2.12
N GLN A 616 23.23 -2.28 2.04
CA GLN A 616 24.21 -1.29 2.47
C GLN A 616 24.53 -1.37 3.97
N PHE A 617 23.55 -1.59 4.85
CA PHE A 617 23.78 -1.79 6.29
C PHE A 617 24.69 -2.99 6.58
N LEU A 618 24.46 -4.11 5.88
CA LEU A 618 25.29 -5.31 5.98
C LEU A 618 26.71 -5.02 5.49
N ARG A 619 26.87 -4.31 4.36
CA ARG A 619 28.17 -3.95 3.79
C ARG A 619 28.98 -3.04 4.72
N ASP A 620 28.33 -2.03 5.29
CA ASP A 620 28.96 -1.06 6.20
C ASP A 620 29.37 -1.74 7.50
N TRP A 621 28.53 -2.62 8.04
CA TRP A 621 28.86 -3.43 9.20
C TRP A 621 30.03 -4.39 8.94
N LEU A 622 30.01 -5.14 7.84
CA LEU A 622 31.12 -6.02 7.47
C LEU A 622 32.44 -5.25 7.28
N THR A 623 32.37 -4.03 6.77
CA THR A 623 33.56 -3.18 6.58
C THR A 623 34.08 -2.64 7.91
N SER A 624 33.19 -2.11 8.75
CA SER A 624 33.56 -1.54 10.06
C SER A 624 34.11 -2.58 11.04
N GLU A 625 33.59 -3.81 11.00
CA GLU A 625 34.07 -4.93 11.83
C GLU A 625 35.29 -5.66 11.22
N GLY A 626 35.79 -5.23 10.05
CA GLY A 626 36.90 -5.91 9.36
C GLY A 626 36.57 -7.34 8.93
N LEU A 627 35.30 -7.61 8.63
CA LEU A 627 34.74 -8.91 8.21
C LEU A 627 34.47 -9.01 6.71
N LYS A 628 34.75 -7.93 5.95
CA LYS A 628 34.59 -7.88 4.48
C LYS A 628 35.21 -9.10 3.79
N GLY A 629 34.37 -9.87 3.09
CA GLY A 629 34.77 -11.02 2.28
C GLY A 629 35.19 -12.27 3.08
N LYS A 630 35.02 -12.29 4.41
CA LYS A 630 35.33 -13.48 5.22
C LYS A 630 34.20 -14.51 5.16
N PRO A 631 34.50 -15.81 4.98
CA PRO A 631 33.50 -16.88 5.03
C PRO A 631 32.99 -17.12 6.47
N GLY A 632 31.81 -17.72 6.60
CA GLY A 632 31.25 -18.13 7.90
C GLY A 632 30.90 -16.96 8.83
N VAL A 633 30.67 -15.77 8.28
CA VAL A 633 30.28 -14.61 9.10
C VAL A 633 28.80 -14.71 9.46
N ARG A 634 28.52 -14.71 10.76
CA ARG A 634 27.16 -14.61 11.32
C ARG A 634 26.85 -13.14 11.63
N MET A 635 25.77 -12.62 11.07
CA MET A 635 25.26 -11.29 11.38
C MET A 635 24.73 -11.24 12.81
N THR A 636 24.89 -10.11 13.49
CA THR A 636 24.17 -9.83 14.73
C THR A 636 22.66 -9.67 14.46
N ASP A 637 21.82 -9.91 15.47
CA ASP A 637 20.37 -9.77 15.32
C ASP A 637 19.97 -8.33 14.94
N ASP A 638 20.66 -7.31 15.47
CA ASP A 638 20.44 -5.90 15.12
C ASP A 638 20.69 -5.63 13.62
N ILE A 639 21.78 -6.15 13.06
CA ILE A 639 22.09 -5.99 11.63
C ILE A 639 21.09 -6.74 10.77
N ALA A 640 20.69 -7.95 11.19
CA ALA A 640 19.67 -8.71 10.48
C ALA A 640 18.30 -8.00 10.49
N GLN A 641 17.92 -7.40 11.61
CA GLN A 641 16.67 -6.63 11.75
C GLN A 641 16.69 -5.34 10.93
N LYS A 642 17.75 -4.53 11.03
CA LYS A 642 17.90 -3.29 10.24
C LYS A 642 17.86 -3.59 8.74
N THR A 643 18.53 -4.66 8.32
CA THR A 643 18.50 -5.12 6.94
C THR A 643 17.09 -5.55 6.55
N SER A 644 16.41 -6.39 7.34
CA SER A 644 15.03 -6.83 7.09
C SER A 644 14.06 -5.65 6.95
N ALA A 645 14.17 -4.65 7.84
CA ALA A 645 13.34 -3.45 7.80
C ALA A 645 13.48 -2.68 6.48
N LYS A 646 14.69 -2.64 5.89
CA LYS A 646 14.91 -1.98 4.59
C LYS A 646 14.34 -2.73 3.41
N TYR A 647 14.43 -4.06 3.41
CA TYR A 647 13.73 -4.88 2.42
C TYR A 647 12.21 -4.69 2.50
N ARG A 648 11.68 -4.62 3.73
CA ARG A 648 10.25 -4.37 3.96
C ARG A 648 9.86 -2.98 3.46
N GLU A 649 10.59 -1.94 3.83
CA GLU A 649 10.33 -0.57 3.39
C GLU A 649 10.35 -0.45 1.85
N ALA A 650 11.31 -1.09 1.18
CA ALA A 650 11.34 -1.15 -0.28
C ALA A 650 10.10 -1.85 -0.85
N TRP A 651 9.73 -3.00 -0.29
CA TRP A 651 8.54 -3.73 -0.72
C TRP A 651 7.25 -2.92 -0.49
N GLU A 652 7.08 -2.28 0.67
CA GLU A 652 5.93 -1.43 1.01
C GLU A 652 5.79 -0.27 0.01
N ARG A 653 6.87 0.48 -0.23
CA ARG A 653 6.85 1.61 -1.19
C ARG A 653 6.49 1.15 -2.60
N ILE A 654 7.17 0.12 -3.10
CA ILE A 654 6.96 -0.37 -4.46
C ILE A 654 5.57 -0.98 -4.64
N THR A 655 5.11 -1.79 -3.70
CA THR A 655 3.86 -2.56 -3.88
C THR A 655 2.62 -1.86 -3.34
N GLY A 656 2.77 -0.89 -2.43
CA GLY A 656 1.65 -0.36 -1.65
C GLY A 656 1.08 -1.32 -0.61
N GLY A 657 1.70 -2.49 -0.43
CA GLY A 657 1.30 -3.45 0.59
C GLY A 657 1.68 -2.98 2.00
N ASN A 658 0.91 -3.44 3.00
CA ASN A 658 1.15 -3.21 4.43
C ASN A 658 1.35 -4.55 5.15
#